data_AF-A0A2A2UYS4-F1
#
_entry.id   AF-A0A2A2UYS4-F1
#
_cell.length_a   1.000
_cell.length_b   1.000
_cell.length_c   1.000
_cell.angle_alpha   90.00
_cell.angle_beta   90.00
_cell.angle_gamma   90.00
#
_symmetry.space_group_name_H-M   'P 1'
#
loop_
_entity.id
_entity.type
_entity.pdbx_description
1 polymer ?
#
loop_
_entity_poly.entity_id
_entity_poly.type
_entity_poly.pdbx_seq_one_letter_code
_entity_poly.pdbx_strand_id
1 'polypeptide(L)'
;MKIVEEKHNWLIDQQIDELEVLPPHTATAHLPSEIRTQLKPHASDWIVLRQRHNWRHVKRDEFTRVFIKTKKGLQSVRSGSAASSREQLIIVKRKSYFKAEIRNNAFTSSGGVDPNQPIGASQLDPLTPVEQVLASINVDKSPEVAEKRILVSLEGELAVSFVIQGANTPTLSRASEGATQTPLIFGKLSEDGRYSLKAKILGVPEQVLFNNVPYADLLDIEKVKALKIGAEGGVQLIKHRVSGEGNIHLYFISEPPSIGIFFDGTGNNKYNDILDPFDDKEPTNIAKLHELYKMDDKFHFKHYVEGVGTKAGEDNSTIDLAVAYSFDERLVNTLVKFSFFLKGKYIELCSTVLLDCFGFSRGAAAARAFVNLINEMREKQDTKLANKEVVFRFVGIFDTVASIGGDGDNYHGELYAKDELEKAARLDLNQASAGAVYHLTAWDERRDKFPLSSLKNKGGSLFSNHKEDYLPGVHSDIGGGYAPISIDIEYPLKRIRGISGEPQHEAKVQQAKLAIEQRYQWPGIDVDMVYRFKRLRYGASRSGRDKDIYTTYRPVWRRKIDNTLAHFGLHQMYNEAVQHGVPLRAMARLQSIYPYELSNEVETLVPKALKAGPTSQAWQKLYEHYIHISSRFTGFTDKLAHGEETKAKYVTENGQREMFYNNAKALPQVQVWKAYKNGNKSIWRKG
;
A
#
# COMPACT_ATOMS: atom_id res chain seq x y z
N MET A 1 -0.32 26.96 5.38
CA MET A 1 -0.92 26.52 6.66
C MET A 1 -2.33 27.06 6.89
N LYS A 2 -2.63 28.33 6.59
CA LYS A 2 -3.99 28.90 6.68
C LYS A 2 -5.03 28.15 5.83
N ILE A 3 -4.63 27.70 4.64
CA ILE A 3 -5.43 26.85 3.73
C ILE A 3 -5.74 25.47 4.34
N VAL A 4 -4.84 24.93 5.18
CA VAL A 4 -5.06 23.64 5.87
C VAL A 4 -6.11 23.79 6.97
N GLU A 5 -6.13 24.92 7.69
CA GLU A 5 -7.18 25.25 8.67
C GLU A 5 -8.54 25.51 8.00
N GLU A 6 -8.55 26.25 6.88
CA GLU A 6 -9.78 26.53 6.12
C GLU A 6 -10.37 25.27 5.46
N LYS A 7 -9.54 24.40 4.87
CA LYS A 7 -9.98 23.08 4.36
C LYS A 7 -10.35 22.11 5.48
N HIS A 8 -9.69 22.14 6.64
CA HIS A 8 -10.03 21.29 7.80
C HIS A 8 -11.45 21.57 8.28
N ASN A 9 -11.83 22.85 8.40
CA ASN A 9 -13.19 23.24 8.80
C ASN A 9 -14.21 22.95 7.68
N TRP A 10 -13.85 23.19 6.41
CA TRP A 10 -14.73 22.92 5.27
C TRP A 10 -15.03 21.43 5.04
N LEU A 11 -14.04 20.54 5.23
CA LEU A 11 -14.22 19.08 5.11
C LEU A 11 -15.00 18.48 6.30
N ILE A 12 -14.89 19.08 7.49
CA ILE A 12 -15.72 18.70 8.66
C ILE A 12 -17.19 19.00 8.38
N ASP A 13 -17.48 20.15 7.75
CA ASP A 13 -18.85 20.55 7.40
C ASP A 13 -19.45 19.68 6.28
N GLN A 14 -18.65 19.17 5.32
CA GLN A 14 -19.14 18.25 4.27
C GLN A 14 -19.32 16.79 4.74
N GLN A 15 -18.57 16.31 5.73
CA GLN A 15 -18.67 14.92 6.20
C GLN A 15 -19.93 14.62 7.03
N ILE A 16 -20.70 15.63 7.40
CA ILE A 16 -22.02 15.45 8.04
C ILE A 16 -23.09 15.05 6.99
N ASP A 17 -22.90 15.37 5.70
CA ASP A 17 -23.87 15.10 4.64
C ASP A 17 -23.57 13.85 3.77
N GLU A 18 -22.36 13.28 3.82
CA GLU A 18 -21.93 12.17 2.93
C GLU A 18 -21.88 10.77 3.57
N LEU A 19 -22.46 10.56 4.76
CA LEU A 19 -22.61 9.23 5.36
C LEU A 19 -23.82 8.42 4.82
N GLU A 20 -24.19 8.62 3.55
CA GLU A 20 -24.93 7.58 2.81
C GLU A 20 -23.95 6.52 2.31
N VAL A 21 -23.81 5.47 3.13
CA VAL A 21 -23.19 4.20 2.76
C VAL A 21 -23.81 3.73 1.44
N LEU A 22 -23.08 3.86 0.33
CA LEU A 22 -23.48 3.25 -0.94
C LEU A 22 -23.69 1.75 -0.70
N PRO A 23 -24.90 1.21 -0.94
CA PRO A 23 -25.19 -0.18 -0.66
C PRO A 23 -24.31 -1.09 -1.53
N PRO A 24 -23.82 -2.23 -1.00
CA PRO A 24 -23.17 -3.25 -1.82
C PRO A 24 -24.15 -3.65 -2.93
N HIS A 25 -23.66 -3.71 -4.17
CA HIS A 25 -24.48 -4.02 -5.34
C HIS A 25 -25.06 -5.46 -5.33
N THR A 26 -26.00 -5.75 -4.45
CA THR A 26 -26.88 -6.91 -4.53
C THR A 26 -28.08 -6.58 -5.42
N ALA A 27 -27.84 -6.55 -6.72
CA ALA A 27 -28.91 -6.79 -7.69
C ALA A 27 -28.30 -7.40 -8.95
N THR A 28 -28.31 -8.73 -9.03
CA THR A 28 -28.29 -9.44 -10.31
C THR A 28 -29.40 -8.85 -11.17
N ALA A 29 -29.08 -7.95 -12.09
CA ALA A 29 -30.03 -7.52 -13.09
C ALA A 29 -30.47 -8.77 -13.86
N HIS A 30 -31.78 -9.01 -13.88
CA HIS A 30 -32.37 -10.04 -14.71
C HIS A 30 -31.90 -9.85 -16.16
N LEU A 31 -31.21 -10.86 -16.71
CA LEU A 31 -30.84 -10.90 -18.13
C LEU A 31 -32.09 -10.65 -18.98
N PRO A 32 -32.04 -9.75 -19.97
CA PRO A 32 -33.12 -9.59 -20.95
C PRO A 32 -33.52 -10.96 -21.52
N SER A 33 -34.82 -11.19 -21.72
CA SER A 33 -35.36 -12.47 -22.20
C SER A 33 -34.71 -12.89 -23.53
N GLU A 34 -34.34 -11.94 -24.39
CA GLU A 34 -33.68 -12.20 -25.67
C GLU A 34 -32.25 -12.74 -25.54
N ILE A 35 -31.58 -12.49 -24.40
CA ILE A 35 -30.25 -13.03 -24.11
C ILE A 35 -30.34 -14.42 -23.48
N ARG A 36 -31.35 -14.65 -22.62
CA ARG A 36 -31.53 -15.93 -21.93
C ARG A 36 -31.69 -17.09 -22.90
N THR A 37 -32.41 -16.89 -24.00
CA THR A 37 -32.64 -17.90 -25.04
C THR A 37 -31.39 -18.23 -25.86
N GLN A 38 -30.37 -17.35 -25.86
CA GLN A 38 -29.12 -17.51 -26.61
C GLN A 38 -27.98 -18.14 -25.76
N LEU A 39 -28.20 -18.37 -24.46
CA LEU A 39 -27.21 -18.91 -23.53
C LEU A 39 -27.57 -20.36 -23.15
N LYS A 40 -26.78 -21.34 -23.61
CA LYS A 40 -26.93 -22.76 -23.24
C LYS A 40 -26.00 -23.13 -22.06
N PRO A 41 -26.34 -24.13 -21.22
CA PRO A 41 -27.65 -24.72 -20.96
C PRO A 41 -28.44 -24.04 -19.82
N HIS A 42 -27.82 -23.10 -19.09
CA HIS A 42 -28.46 -22.41 -17.96
C HIS A 42 -28.18 -20.91 -18.02
N ALA A 43 -29.16 -20.10 -18.41
CA ALA A 43 -29.02 -18.63 -18.42
C ALA A 43 -28.79 -18.05 -17.01
N SER A 44 -29.21 -18.77 -15.96
CA SER A 44 -28.91 -18.47 -14.56
C SER A 44 -27.43 -18.56 -14.21
N ASP A 45 -26.61 -19.20 -15.04
CA ASP A 45 -25.16 -19.29 -14.86
C ASP A 45 -24.42 -18.10 -15.43
N TRP A 46 -25.09 -17.03 -15.89
CA TRP A 46 -24.46 -15.87 -16.50
C TRP A 46 -24.86 -14.58 -15.78
N ILE A 47 -23.93 -13.63 -15.68
CA ILE A 47 -24.16 -12.30 -15.10
C ILE A 47 -23.86 -11.20 -16.12
N VAL A 48 -24.61 -10.09 -16.06
CA VAL A 48 -24.39 -8.91 -16.90
C VAL A 48 -23.34 -8.02 -16.27
N LEU A 49 -22.31 -7.66 -17.03
CA LEU A 49 -21.29 -6.71 -16.58
C LEU A 49 -21.78 -5.27 -16.80
N ARG A 50 -21.92 -4.52 -15.70
CA ARG A 50 -22.39 -3.13 -15.70
C ARG A 50 -21.27 -2.13 -15.96
N GLN A 51 -20.05 -2.41 -15.49
CA GLN A 51 -18.86 -1.64 -15.83
C GLN A 51 -18.23 -2.19 -17.12
N ARG A 52 -17.78 -1.30 -18.02
CA ARG A 52 -17.39 -1.65 -19.40
C ARG A 52 -16.19 -0.81 -19.84
N HIS A 53 -15.14 -0.81 -19.03
CA HIS A 53 -13.85 -0.30 -19.45
C HIS A 53 -13.32 -1.20 -20.58
N ASN A 54 -12.59 -0.62 -21.53
CA ASN A 54 -12.06 -1.33 -22.70
C ASN A 54 -13.07 -2.17 -23.47
N TRP A 55 -14.36 -1.79 -23.49
CA TRP A 55 -15.44 -2.55 -24.13
C TRP A 55 -15.15 -2.92 -25.58
N ARG A 56 -14.33 -2.13 -26.29
CA ARG A 56 -13.88 -2.40 -27.67
C ARG A 56 -12.95 -3.61 -27.78
N HIS A 57 -12.21 -3.94 -26.74
CA HIS A 57 -11.24 -5.03 -26.72
C HIS A 57 -11.79 -6.34 -26.14
N VAL A 58 -12.99 -6.31 -25.54
CA VAL A 58 -13.64 -7.50 -25.00
C VAL A 58 -13.99 -8.46 -26.13
N LYS A 59 -13.42 -9.67 -26.09
CA LYS A 59 -13.67 -10.74 -27.05
C LYS A 59 -14.59 -11.80 -26.46
N ARG A 60 -15.35 -12.46 -27.33
CA ARG A 60 -16.13 -13.64 -26.97
C ARG A 60 -15.18 -14.84 -26.80
N ASP A 61 -15.29 -15.55 -25.70
CA ASP A 61 -14.53 -16.76 -25.38
C ASP A 61 -15.46 -17.86 -24.80
N GLU A 62 -14.96 -18.86 -24.08
CA GLU A 62 -15.77 -19.91 -23.48
C GLU A 62 -16.64 -19.43 -22.29
N PHE A 63 -16.18 -18.44 -21.54
CA PHE A 63 -16.83 -17.89 -20.34
C PHE A 63 -17.53 -16.55 -20.57
N THR A 64 -17.29 -15.90 -21.71
CA THR A 64 -17.74 -14.54 -22.04
C THR A 64 -18.58 -14.56 -23.31
N ARG A 65 -19.72 -13.87 -23.28
CA ARG A 65 -20.56 -13.60 -24.46
C ARG A 65 -20.75 -12.10 -24.59
N VAL A 66 -20.66 -11.63 -25.83
CA VAL A 66 -20.78 -10.21 -26.17
C VAL A 66 -21.99 -10.06 -27.09
N PHE A 67 -22.86 -9.12 -26.76
CA PHE A 67 -24.06 -8.78 -27.51
C PHE A 67 -24.07 -7.29 -27.83
N ILE A 68 -24.70 -6.92 -28.95
CA ILE A 68 -24.93 -5.54 -29.36
C ILE A 68 -26.43 -5.33 -29.59
N LYS A 69 -26.96 -4.27 -29.00
CA LYS A 69 -28.32 -3.78 -29.16
C LYS A 69 -28.40 -3.00 -30.47
N THR A 70 -29.09 -3.56 -31.45
CA THR A 70 -29.35 -2.95 -32.75
C THR A 70 -30.82 -2.57 -32.89
N LYS A 71 -31.18 -1.81 -33.94
CA LYS A 71 -32.60 -1.52 -34.29
C LYS A 71 -33.42 -2.80 -34.56
N LYS A 72 -32.77 -3.93 -34.84
CA LYS A 72 -33.40 -5.24 -35.09
C LYS A 72 -33.35 -6.19 -33.88
N GLY A 73 -32.93 -5.70 -32.70
CA GLY A 73 -32.77 -6.48 -31.48
C GLY A 73 -31.31 -6.78 -31.12
N LEU A 74 -31.12 -7.68 -30.15
CA LEU A 74 -29.81 -8.06 -29.60
C LEU A 74 -29.11 -9.12 -30.45
N GLN A 75 -27.90 -8.81 -30.94
CA GLN A 75 -27.09 -9.69 -31.77
C GLN A 75 -25.80 -10.10 -31.06
N SER A 76 -25.48 -11.40 -31.05
CA SER A 76 -24.19 -11.85 -30.53
C SER A 76 -23.05 -11.52 -31.49
N VAL A 77 -21.95 -10.99 -30.97
CA VAL A 77 -20.76 -10.61 -31.74
C VAL A 77 -19.49 -11.27 -31.19
N ARG A 78 -18.44 -11.26 -32.00
CA ARG A 78 -17.12 -11.82 -31.63
C ARG A 78 -16.33 -10.90 -30.71
N SER A 79 -16.60 -9.60 -30.75
CA SER A 79 -15.83 -8.57 -30.05
C SER A 79 -16.71 -7.35 -29.83
N GLY A 80 -16.49 -6.62 -28.74
CA GLY A 80 -17.15 -5.35 -28.51
C GLY A 80 -16.71 -4.24 -29.46
N SER A 81 -15.61 -4.41 -30.21
CA SER A 81 -15.23 -3.51 -31.31
C SER A 81 -16.27 -3.40 -32.43
N ALA A 82 -17.27 -4.31 -32.45
CA ALA A 82 -18.36 -4.26 -33.42
C ALA A 82 -19.48 -3.26 -33.04
N ALA A 83 -19.47 -2.68 -31.83
CA ALA A 83 -20.47 -1.69 -31.42
C ALA A 83 -20.01 -0.27 -31.75
N SER A 84 -20.95 0.60 -32.13
CA SER A 84 -20.64 2.01 -32.39
C SER A 84 -20.56 2.81 -31.10
N SER A 85 -21.19 2.36 -30.01
CA SER A 85 -21.13 3.01 -28.70
C SER A 85 -21.20 2.01 -27.54
N ARG A 86 -20.79 2.45 -26.34
CA ARG A 86 -20.73 1.63 -25.12
C ARG A 86 -22.13 1.18 -24.68
N GLU A 87 -23.14 2.00 -24.92
CA GLU A 87 -24.54 1.82 -24.51
C GLU A 87 -25.22 0.71 -25.32
N GLN A 88 -24.71 0.44 -26.53
CA GLN A 88 -25.20 -0.65 -27.36
C GLN A 88 -24.74 -2.02 -26.88
N LEU A 89 -23.67 -2.11 -26.10
CA LEU A 89 -23.13 -3.41 -25.69
C LEU A 89 -23.92 -4.06 -24.58
N ILE A 90 -23.92 -5.38 -24.53
CA ILE A 90 -24.25 -6.16 -23.34
C ILE A 90 -23.24 -7.28 -23.27
N ILE A 91 -22.42 -7.28 -22.21
CA ILE A 91 -21.41 -8.32 -21.98
C ILE A 91 -21.93 -9.18 -20.83
N VAL A 92 -21.90 -10.50 -21.03
CA VAL A 92 -22.32 -11.46 -20.01
C VAL A 92 -21.24 -12.51 -19.80
N LYS A 93 -20.98 -12.87 -18.55
CA LYS A 93 -19.91 -13.83 -18.19
C LYS A 93 -20.44 -14.92 -17.26
N ARG A 94 -19.88 -16.13 -17.33
CA ARG A 94 -20.33 -17.27 -16.52
C ARG A 94 -20.05 -17.07 -15.03
N LYS A 95 -21.00 -17.35 -14.16
CA LYS A 95 -20.90 -17.37 -12.68
C LYS A 95 -19.78 -18.28 -12.18
N SER A 96 -19.45 -19.37 -12.88
CA SER A 96 -18.32 -20.23 -12.51
C SER A 96 -16.97 -19.50 -12.52
N TYR A 97 -16.84 -18.43 -13.31
CA TYR A 97 -15.70 -17.52 -13.27
C TYR A 97 -15.61 -16.78 -11.92
N PHE A 98 -16.75 -16.53 -11.28
CA PHE A 98 -16.90 -15.81 -10.00
C PHE A 98 -17.11 -16.76 -8.80
N LYS A 99 -17.08 -18.09 -8.99
CA LYS A 99 -17.32 -19.06 -7.89
C LYS A 99 -16.18 -19.12 -6.87
N ALA A 100 -15.05 -18.47 -7.13
CA ALA A 100 -14.03 -18.18 -6.11
C ALA A 100 -14.42 -17.01 -5.18
N GLU A 101 -15.41 -16.19 -5.57
CA GLU A 101 -15.71 -14.90 -4.94
C GLU A 101 -17.04 -14.88 -4.15
N ILE A 102 -17.99 -15.77 -4.46
CA ILE A 102 -19.36 -15.69 -3.91
C ILE A 102 -19.57 -16.53 -2.63
N ARG A 103 -18.62 -17.40 -2.22
CA ARG A 103 -18.77 -18.10 -0.92
C ARG A 103 -18.58 -17.18 0.30
N ASN A 104 -17.97 -16.00 0.16
CA ASN A 104 -17.67 -15.12 1.30
C ASN A 104 -18.72 -14.03 1.55
N ASN A 105 -19.66 -13.79 0.64
CA ASN A 105 -20.70 -12.75 0.83
C ASN A 105 -22.00 -13.25 1.48
N ALA A 106 -22.02 -14.50 1.97
CA ALA A 106 -23.19 -15.06 2.68
C ALA A 106 -23.01 -15.15 4.21
N PHE A 107 -21.95 -14.57 4.78
CA PHE A 107 -21.69 -14.64 6.23
C PHE A 107 -21.65 -13.30 6.96
N THR A 108 -22.16 -12.21 6.36
CA THR A 108 -22.25 -10.90 7.02
C THR A 108 -23.64 -10.25 6.89
N SER A 109 -24.70 -11.06 6.87
CA SER A 109 -26.08 -10.56 6.99
C SER A 109 -26.76 -11.12 8.23
N SER A 110 -26.45 -10.57 9.40
CA SER A 110 -27.38 -10.52 10.54
C SER A 110 -26.90 -9.51 11.58
N GLY A 111 -27.67 -8.42 11.76
CA GLY A 111 -27.52 -7.50 12.89
C GLY A 111 -27.58 -6.03 12.50
N GLY A 112 -28.70 -5.57 11.93
CA GLY A 112 -28.96 -4.14 11.71
C GLY A 112 -29.49 -3.46 12.97
N VAL A 113 -28.99 -2.26 13.25
CA VAL A 113 -29.68 -1.23 14.05
C VAL A 113 -29.76 0.01 13.15
N ASP A 114 -30.98 0.57 13.05
CA ASP A 114 -31.40 1.65 12.15
C ASP A 114 -30.76 3.01 12.54
N PRO A 115 -30.08 3.74 11.63
CA PRO A 115 -29.42 5.01 11.95
C PRO A 115 -30.36 6.23 12.11
N ASN A 116 -31.67 6.11 11.89
CA ASN A 116 -32.57 7.28 11.77
C ASN A 116 -33.50 7.54 12.97
N GLN A 117 -33.15 7.12 14.18
CA GLN A 117 -33.85 7.61 15.39
C GLN A 117 -33.17 8.86 15.99
N PRO A 118 -33.91 9.95 16.28
CA PRO A 118 -33.34 11.15 16.88
C PRO A 118 -32.90 10.88 18.32
N ILE A 119 -31.65 11.25 18.63
CA ILE A 119 -31.09 11.19 19.98
C ILE A 119 -31.74 12.29 20.82
N GLY A 120 -32.74 11.91 21.62
CA GLY A 120 -33.24 12.72 22.71
C GLY A 120 -32.16 12.90 23.76
N ALA A 121 -31.99 14.14 24.23
CA ALA A 121 -31.21 14.44 25.41
C ALA A 121 -31.74 13.65 26.63
N SER A 122 -30.80 13.23 27.50
CA SER A 122 -30.98 12.47 28.73
C SER A 122 -31.06 10.94 28.59
N GLN A 123 -29.91 10.29 28.74
CA GLN A 123 -29.70 9.15 29.65
C GLN A 123 -28.19 8.82 29.68
N LEU A 124 -27.60 8.82 30.86
CA LEU A 124 -26.28 8.24 31.11
C LEU A 124 -26.34 6.76 30.70
N ASP A 125 -25.44 6.33 29.81
CA ASP A 125 -25.36 4.93 29.40
C ASP A 125 -25.17 4.01 30.63
N PRO A 126 -25.91 2.90 30.74
CA PRO A 126 -25.70 1.93 31.79
C PRO A 126 -24.37 1.17 31.56
N LEU A 127 -23.65 0.98 32.66
CA LEU A 127 -22.39 0.22 32.74
C LEU A 127 -22.47 -1.12 31.97
N THR A 128 -21.45 -1.45 31.20
CA THR A 128 -21.27 -2.74 30.50
C THR A 128 -21.31 -3.92 31.49
N PRO A 129 -21.59 -5.18 31.06
CA PRO A 129 -21.58 -6.34 31.97
C PRO A 129 -20.25 -6.54 32.71
N VAL A 130 -19.12 -6.12 32.12
CA VAL A 130 -17.79 -6.08 32.77
C VAL A 130 -17.70 -4.96 33.80
N GLU A 131 -18.30 -3.80 33.54
CA GLU A 131 -18.42 -2.70 34.50
C GLU A 131 -19.44 -3.00 35.61
N GLN A 132 -20.46 -3.83 35.35
CA GLN A 132 -21.38 -4.36 36.37
C GLN A 132 -20.72 -5.46 37.21
N VAL A 133 -19.83 -6.28 36.62
CA VAL A 133 -18.99 -7.22 37.37
C VAL A 133 -17.96 -6.47 38.21
N LEU A 134 -17.31 -5.43 37.69
CA LEU A 134 -16.39 -4.57 38.47
C LEU A 134 -17.13 -3.74 39.53
N ALA A 135 -18.39 -3.38 39.31
CA ALA A 135 -19.25 -2.73 40.31
C ALA A 135 -19.86 -3.72 41.33
N SER A 136 -19.85 -5.04 41.05
CA SER A 136 -20.37 -6.10 41.94
C SER A 136 -19.29 -6.94 42.61
N ILE A 137 -18.03 -6.85 42.18
CA ILE A 137 -16.89 -7.26 42.99
C ILE A 137 -16.75 -6.21 44.09
N ASN A 138 -17.43 -6.46 45.19
CA ASN A 138 -17.30 -5.73 46.43
C ASN A 138 -15.91 -6.03 47.02
N VAL A 139 -14.89 -5.30 46.58
CA VAL A 139 -13.54 -5.31 47.18
C VAL A 139 -13.55 -4.56 48.54
N ASP A 140 -14.68 -3.95 48.92
CA ASP A 140 -14.78 -2.95 50.00
C ASP A 140 -15.14 -3.52 51.39
N LYS A 141 -14.95 -4.82 51.63
CA LYS A 141 -15.11 -5.37 52.99
C LYS A 141 -13.96 -6.29 53.39
N SER A 142 -12.77 -5.71 53.51
CA SER A 142 -11.79 -6.18 54.49
C SER A 142 -11.57 -5.06 55.51
N PRO A 143 -11.92 -5.28 56.80
CA PRO A 143 -11.81 -4.26 57.83
C PRO A 143 -10.38 -4.19 58.34
N GLU A 144 -9.46 -3.64 57.54
CA GLU A 144 -8.10 -3.32 57.99
C GLU A 144 -7.63 -2.00 57.35
N VAL A 145 -7.89 -0.89 58.07
CA VAL A 145 -7.27 0.46 57.94
C VAL A 145 -7.48 1.16 56.58
N ALA A 146 -7.47 2.50 56.60
CA ALA A 146 -7.50 3.40 55.44
C ALA A 146 -6.26 3.24 54.53
N GLU A 147 -6.06 2.05 53.97
CA GLU A 147 -4.89 1.67 53.21
C GLU A 147 -5.06 2.10 51.75
N LYS A 148 -4.21 3.04 51.30
CA LYS A 148 -4.22 3.49 49.92
C LYS A 148 -3.66 2.43 48.99
N ARG A 149 -4.19 2.36 47.76
CA ARG A 149 -3.82 1.34 46.76
C ARG A 149 -3.56 1.95 45.40
N ILE A 150 -2.57 1.38 44.71
CA ILE A 150 -2.38 1.58 43.27
C ILE A 150 -2.73 0.27 42.57
N LEU A 151 -3.73 0.33 41.70
CA LEU A 151 -4.15 -0.76 40.84
C LEU A 151 -3.56 -0.54 39.45
N VAL A 152 -3.07 -1.62 38.85
CA VAL A 152 -2.48 -1.60 37.51
C VAL A 152 -3.20 -2.61 36.63
N SER A 153 -3.77 -2.13 35.53
CA SER A 153 -4.31 -2.98 34.46
C SER A 153 -3.46 -2.84 33.21
N LEU A 154 -3.30 -3.94 32.48
CA LEU A 154 -2.53 -3.97 31.24
C LEU A 154 -3.43 -4.46 30.09
N GLU A 155 -3.37 -3.75 28.98
CA GLU A 155 -3.86 -4.15 27.66
C GLU A 155 -2.66 -4.50 26.76
N GLY A 156 -2.88 -5.34 25.75
CA GLY A 156 -1.85 -5.74 24.79
C GLY A 156 -1.32 -7.16 24.99
N GLU A 157 -0.41 -7.56 24.10
CA GLU A 157 0.01 -8.96 23.95
C GLU A 157 1.29 -9.29 24.74
N LEU A 158 2.07 -8.29 25.16
CA LEU A 158 3.32 -8.55 25.87
C LEU A 158 3.09 -8.74 27.37
N ALA A 159 3.74 -9.76 27.92
CA ALA A 159 3.90 -9.92 29.35
C ALA A 159 4.78 -8.79 29.92
N VAL A 160 4.30 -8.15 30.99
CA VAL A 160 5.00 -7.05 31.67
C VAL A 160 5.03 -7.32 33.16
N SER A 161 6.21 -7.18 33.77
CA SER A 161 6.35 -7.16 35.23
C SER A 161 6.38 -5.73 35.74
N PHE A 162 5.51 -5.42 36.70
CA PHE A 162 5.46 -4.14 37.37
C PHE A 162 6.12 -4.25 38.76
N VAL A 163 6.89 -3.22 39.11
CA VAL A 163 7.54 -3.10 40.41
C VAL A 163 7.22 -1.74 40.99
N ILE A 164 6.66 -1.71 42.20
CA ILE A 164 6.48 -0.47 42.97
C ILE A 164 7.45 -0.43 44.15
N GLN A 165 8.01 0.75 44.41
CA GLN A 165 8.92 1.01 45.51
C GLN A 165 8.57 2.34 46.18
N GLY A 166 8.50 2.36 47.51
CA GLY A 166 8.40 3.57 48.33
C GLY A 166 9.38 3.53 49.49
N ALA A 167 9.65 4.68 50.12
CA ALA A 167 10.68 4.80 51.16
C ALA A 167 10.44 3.88 52.36
N ASN A 168 9.17 3.68 52.73
CA ASN A 168 8.76 2.89 53.90
C ASN A 168 7.84 1.70 53.53
N THR A 169 7.73 1.36 52.24
CA THR A 169 6.92 0.22 51.77
C THR A 169 7.82 -0.87 51.20
N PRO A 170 7.56 -2.16 51.50
CA PRO A 170 8.29 -3.26 50.86
C PRO A 170 8.20 -3.13 49.34
N THR A 171 9.28 -3.45 48.64
CA THR A 171 9.24 -3.51 47.18
C THR A 171 8.29 -4.63 46.77
N LEU A 172 7.22 -4.29 46.05
CA LEU A 172 6.23 -5.26 45.56
C LEU A 172 6.42 -5.44 44.06
N SER A 173 6.50 -6.68 43.62
CA SER A 173 6.53 -7.05 42.19
C SER A 173 5.30 -7.88 41.83
N ARG A 174 4.74 -7.61 40.66
CA ARG A 174 3.59 -8.32 40.08
C ARG A 174 3.83 -8.48 38.58
N ALA A 175 3.63 -9.68 38.05
CA ALA A 175 3.76 -9.96 36.62
C ALA A 175 2.39 -10.15 35.98
N SER A 176 2.23 -9.63 34.76
CA SER A 176 1.15 -10.00 33.86
C SER A 176 1.67 -10.98 32.80
N GLU A 177 0.83 -11.92 32.39
CA GLU A 177 1.04 -12.79 31.22
C GLU A 177 0.55 -12.15 29.89
N GLY A 178 0.07 -10.90 29.92
CA GLY A 178 -0.45 -10.16 28.76
C GLY A 178 -1.58 -9.20 29.14
N ALA A 179 -2.67 -9.20 28.39
CA ALA A 179 -3.86 -8.45 28.78
C ALA A 179 -4.43 -9.02 30.09
N THR A 180 -4.55 -8.18 31.12
CA THR A 180 -5.05 -8.61 32.44
C THR A 180 -6.55 -8.39 32.55
N GLN A 181 -7.32 -9.45 32.85
CA GLN A 181 -8.73 -9.30 33.22
C GLN A 181 -8.92 -8.75 34.64
N THR A 182 -8.00 -9.10 35.56
CA THR A 182 -8.00 -8.62 36.95
C THR A 182 -6.81 -7.67 37.16
N PRO A 183 -7.00 -6.49 37.77
CA PRO A 183 -5.91 -5.56 38.02
C PRO A 183 -4.88 -6.16 39.00
N LEU A 184 -3.61 -5.84 38.76
CA LEU A 184 -2.53 -6.08 39.70
C LEU A 184 -2.65 -5.05 40.84
N ILE A 185 -2.76 -5.51 42.08
CA ILE A 185 -2.98 -4.65 43.24
C ILE A 185 -1.69 -4.45 44.02
N PHE A 186 -1.32 -3.17 44.19
CA PHE A 186 -0.26 -2.71 45.09
C PHE A 186 -0.89 -1.98 46.28
N GLY A 187 -0.95 -2.68 47.43
CA GLY A 187 -1.47 -2.13 48.69
C GLY A 187 -0.37 -1.66 49.64
N LYS A 188 -0.78 -1.34 50.86
CA LYS A 188 0.01 -0.87 52.01
C LYS A 188 0.70 0.45 51.74
N LEU A 189 0.02 1.33 50.99
CA LEU A 189 0.53 2.65 50.65
C LEU A 189 -0.03 3.70 51.63
N SER A 190 0.83 4.65 51.99
CA SER A 190 0.51 5.89 52.72
C SER A 190 0.22 7.03 51.75
N GLU A 191 -0.75 7.88 52.11
CA GLU A 191 -1.17 9.08 51.38
C GLU A 191 -0.09 10.19 51.35
N ASP A 192 0.73 10.29 52.39
CA ASP A 192 1.88 11.20 52.44
C ASP A 192 3.15 10.58 51.81
N GLY A 193 3.03 9.34 51.32
CA GLY A 193 4.13 8.58 50.74
C GLY A 193 4.52 9.04 49.34
N ARG A 194 5.73 8.63 48.93
CA ARG A 194 6.24 8.81 47.57
C ARG A 194 6.60 7.47 46.96
N TYR A 195 6.26 7.29 45.68
CA TYR A 195 6.38 6.00 45.01
C TYR A 195 7.05 6.11 43.65
N SER A 196 7.74 5.04 43.28
CA SER A 196 8.24 4.80 41.94
C SER A 196 7.59 3.56 41.38
N LEU A 197 7.12 3.62 40.15
CA LEU A 197 6.59 2.48 39.42
C LEU A 197 7.47 2.21 38.20
N LYS A 198 7.87 0.96 38.06
CA LYS A 198 8.68 0.48 36.94
C LYS A 198 7.99 -0.66 36.23
N ALA A 199 8.24 -0.76 34.93
CA ALA A 199 7.77 -1.84 34.07
C ALA A 199 8.96 -2.55 33.43
N LYS A 200 8.91 -3.88 33.40
CA LYS A 200 9.95 -4.71 32.82
C LYS A 200 9.33 -5.66 31.80
N ILE A 201 9.83 -5.59 30.58
CA ILE A 201 9.54 -6.53 29.49
C ILE A 201 10.80 -7.36 29.25
N LEU A 202 10.65 -8.67 29.04
CA LEU A 202 11.80 -9.54 28.79
C LEU A 202 12.60 -9.06 27.56
N GLY A 203 13.93 -8.98 27.70
CA GLY A 203 14.83 -8.54 26.62
C GLY A 203 14.87 -7.03 26.37
N VAL A 204 14.10 -6.23 27.11
CA VAL A 204 14.05 -4.76 27.00
C VAL A 204 14.55 -4.13 28.31
N PRO A 205 15.31 -3.01 28.26
CA PRO A 205 15.68 -2.26 29.46
C PRO A 205 14.45 -1.90 30.32
N GLU A 206 14.63 -1.94 31.64
CA GLU A 206 13.59 -1.55 32.58
C GLU A 206 13.12 -0.12 32.32
N GLN A 207 11.81 0.06 32.23
CA GLN A 207 11.18 1.35 32.02
C GLN A 207 10.71 1.90 33.36
N VAL A 208 11.19 3.08 33.72
CA VAL A 208 10.64 3.83 34.84
C VAL A 208 9.39 4.57 34.34
N LEU A 209 8.21 4.18 34.83
CA LEU A 209 6.95 4.82 34.46
C LEU A 209 6.77 6.14 35.20
N PHE A 210 7.12 6.16 36.48
CA PHE A 210 7.29 7.37 37.26
C PHE A 210 8.27 7.12 38.41
N ASN A 211 8.97 8.17 38.83
CA ASN A 211 10.03 8.07 39.84
C ASN A 211 9.76 9.00 41.01
N ASN A 212 9.70 8.45 42.22
CA ASN A 212 9.60 9.19 43.48
C ASN A 212 8.49 10.26 43.48
N VAL A 213 7.29 9.92 43.02
CA VAL A 213 6.14 10.83 42.90
C VAL A 213 5.27 10.75 44.17
N PRO A 214 4.83 11.88 44.76
CA PRO A 214 3.87 11.88 45.87
C PRO A 214 2.57 11.16 45.50
N TYR A 215 2.00 10.40 46.42
CA TYR A 215 0.70 9.77 46.21
C TYR A 215 -0.39 10.80 45.87
N ALA A 216 -0.41 11.93 46.58
CA ALA A 216 -1.32 13.03 46.33
C ALA A 216 -1.23 13.59 44.90
N ASP A 217 -0.03 13.61 44.30
CA ASP A 217 0.14 14.06 42.91
C ASP A 217 -0.40 13.05 41.91
N LEU A 218 -0.41 11.76 42.25
CA LEU A 218 -0.99 10.71 41.41
C LEU A 218 -2.53 10.69 41.45
N LEU A 219 -3.17 11.45 42.34
CA LEU A 219 -4.63 11.65 42.35
C LEU A 219 -5.08 12.66 41.29
N ASP A 220 -4.18 13.53 40.83
CA ASP A 220 -4.45 14.60 39.88
C ASP A 220 -4.02 14.20 38.47
N ILE A 221 -4.98 14.15 37.54
CA ILE A 221 -4.73 13.75 36.16
C ILE A 221 -3.77 14.70 35.43
N GLU A 222 -3.78 16.00 35.71
CA GLU A 222 -2.90 16.95 35.03
C GLU A 222 -1.45 16.79 35.49
N LYS A 223 -1.24 16.49 36.77
CA LYS A 223 0.08 16.11 37.29
C LYS A 223 0.56 14.78 36.71
N VAL A 224 -0.33 13.79 36.58
CA VAL A 224 -0.02 12.51 35.95
C VAL A 224 0.35 12.68 34.46
N LYS A 225 -0.38 13.52 33.71
CA LYS A 225 -0.03 13.88 32.32
C LYS A 225 1.36 14.50 32.23
N ALA A 226 1.72 15.36 33.19
CA ALA A 226 3.05 16.00 33.23
C ALA A 226 4.21 15.01 33.41
N LEU A 227 3.96 13.80 33.93
CA LEU A 227 4.96 12.73 34.04
C LEU A 227 5.38 12.15 32.68
N LYS A 228 4.58 12.38 31.62
CA LYS A 228 4.83 11.89 30.25
C LYS A 228 5.14 10.38 30.21
N ILE A 229 4.33 9.60 30.92
CA ILE A 229 4.53 8.15 31.05
C ILE A 229 4.53 7.51 29.65
N GLY A 230 5.66 6.92 29.28
CA GLY A 230 5.86 6.27 27.99
C GLY A 230 6.55 7.13 26.92
N ALA A 231 7.06 8.32 27.23
CA ALA A 231 7.77 9.20 26.27
C ALA A 231 9.04 8.60 25.65
N GLU A 232 9.57 7.54 26.27
CA GLU A 232 10.71 6.77 25.76
C GLU A 232 10.28 5.50 25.00
N GLY A 233 8.99 5.34 24.68
CA GLY A 233 8.42 4.14 24.07
C GLY A 233 7.98 3.08 25.09
N GLY A 234 7.81 1.84 24.64
CA GLY A 234 7.37 0.74 25.51
C GLY A 234 5.97 0.96 26.09
N VAL A 235 5.80 0.63 27.37
CA VAL A 235 4.52 0.70 28.07
C VAL A 235 4.00 2.14 28.11
N GLN A 236 2.74 2.35 27.70
CA GLN A 236 2.08 3.67 27.68
C GLN A 236 0.91 3.71 28.65
N LEU A 237 0.69 4.85 29.30
CA LEU A 237 -0.54 5.10 30.07
C LEU A 237 -1.69 5.38 29.09
N ILE A 238 -2.81 4.69 29.24
CA ILE A 238 -4.00 4.86 28.40
C ILE A 238 -5.20 5.38 29.18
N LYS A 239 -5.24 5.18 30.50
CA LYS A 239 -6.32 5.66 31.36
C LYS A 239 -5.85 5.80 32.80
N HIS A 240 -6.41 6.79 33.48
CA HIS A 240 -6.22 7.04 34.89
C HIS A 240 -7.61 7.21 35.52
N ARG A 241 -7.84 6.55 36.66
CA ARG A 241 -9.06 6.68 37.45
C ARG A 241 -8.71 6.77 38.93
N VAL A 242 -9.49 7.54 39.67
CA VAL A 242 -9.40 7.64 41.13
C VAL A 242 -10.75 7.23 41.70
N SER A 243 -10.75 6.29 42.66
CA SER A 243 -11.98 5.89 43.37
C SER A 243 -12.38 6.94 44.40
N GLY A 244 -13.63 6.89 44.89
CA GLY A 244 -14.11 7.78 45.96
C GLY A 244 -13.29 7.67 47.26
N GLU A 245 -12.61 6.56 47.49
CA GLU A 245 -11.72 6.32 48.64
C GLU A 245 -10.28 6.82 48.41
N GLY A 246 -9.99 7.36 47.22
CA GLY A 246 -8.67 7.83 46.83
C GLY A 246 -7.71 6.71 46.41
N ASN A 247 -8.22 5.56 45.95
CA ASN A 247 -7.39 4.54 45.31
C ASN A 247 -7.15 4.91 43.85
N ILE A 248 -5.92 4.73 43.37
CA ILE A 248 -5.52 5.10 42.01
C ILE A 248 -5.52 3.85 41.13
N HIS A 249 -6.15 3.93 39.96
CA HIS A 249 -6.12 2.87 38.95
C HIS A 249 -5.48 3.39 37.67
N LEU A 250 -4.31 2.83 37.35
CA LEU A 250 -3.56 3.11 36.14
C LEU A 250 -3.79 1.98 35.14
N TYR A 251 -4.20 2.33 33.93
CA TYR A 251 -4.33 1.39 32.83
C TYR A 251 -3.22 1.67 31.84
N PHE A 252 -2.50 0.62 31.47
CA PHE A 252 -1.43 0.68 30.50
C PHE A 252 -1.74 -0.16 29.28
N ILE A 253 -1.10 0.18 28.16
CA ILE A 253 -0.89 -0.74 27.04
C ILE A 253 0.58 -1.13 26.99
N SER A 254 0.86 -2.39 26.65
CA SER A 254 2.20 -2.94 26.67
C SER A 254 3.18 -2.32 25.64
N GLU A 255 2.65 -1.68 24.59
CA GLU A 255 3.41 -1.06 23.51
C GLU A 255 2.73 0.23 23.04
N PRO A 256 3.46 1.17 22.42
CA PRO A 256 2.82 2.37 21.90
C PRO A 256 1.81 2.04 20.79
N PRO A 257 0.68 2.77 20.72
CA PRO A 257 -0.29 2.61 19.64
C PRO A 257 0.36 2.93 18.29
N SER A 258 -0.15 2.31 17.22
CA SER A 258 0.47 2.41 15.91
C SER A 258 -0.52 2.67 14.78
N ILE A 259 -0.03 3.34 13.74
CA ILE A 259 -0.75 3.55 12.48
C ILE A 259 0.12 3.19 11.27
N GLY A 260 -0.44 2.38 10.37
CA GLY A 260 0.16 2.08 9.07
C GLY A 260 -0.39 2.99 7.97
N ILE A 261 0.48 3.66 7.23
CA ILE A 261 0.13 4.51 6.09
C ILE A 261 0.64 3.87 4.79
N PHE A 262 -0.22 3.72 3.79
CA PHE A 262 0.04 2.91 2.59
C PHE A 262 -0.22 3.72 1.33
N PHE A 263 0.82 4.25 0.69
CA PHE A 263 0.75 5.08 -0.51
C PHE A 263 0.91 4.24 -1.80
N ASP A 264 -0.17 4.07 -2.55
CA ASP A 264 -0.13 3.23 -3.76
C ASP A 264 0.52 3.91 -4.97
N GLY A 265 0.87 3.11 -5.97
CA GLY A 265 1.44 3.54 -7.24
C GLY A 265 0.43 4.29 -8.11
N THR A 266 0.92 5.14 -9.00
CA THR A 266 0.05 5.95 -9.86
C THR A 266 -0.77 5.11 -10.82
N GLY A 267 -2.07 5.42 -10.91
CA GLY A 267 -3.00 4.63 -11.72
C GLY A 267 -3.43 3.32 -11.06
N ASN A 268 -2.95 3.04 -9.84
CA ASN A 268 -3.38 1.92 -9.00
C ASN A 268 -4.36 2.38 -7.93
N ASN A 269 -5.38 1.57 -7.73
CA ASN A 269 -6.40 1.77 -6.74
C ASN A 269 -6.93 0.41 -6.31
N LYS A 270 -6.71 0.06 -5.04
CA LYS A 270 -7.18 -1.20 -4.45
C LYS A 270 -8.65 -1.51 -4.73
N TYR A 271 -9.51 -0.49 -4.75
CA TYR A 271 -10.94 -0.66 -4.97
C TYR A 271 -11.29 -0.77 -6.44
N ASN A 272 -10.60 -0.07 -7.34
CA ASN A 272 -10.91 -0.09 -8.76
C ASN A 272 -10.21 -1.24 -9.50
N ASP A 273 -9.00 -1.62 -9.09
CA ASP A 273 -8.16 -2.65 -9.73
C ASP A 273 -8.72 -4.08 -9.55
N ILE A 274 -9.79 -4.24 -8.76
CA ILE A 274 -10.55 -5.50 -8.60
C ILE A 274 -11.88 -5.51 -9.37
N LEU A 275 -12.30 -4.38 -9.95
CA LEU A 275 -13.65 -4.24 -10.51
C LEU A 275 -13.77 -4.63 -11.98
N ASP A 276 -12.70 -4.45 -12.77
CA ASP A 276 -12.70 -4.82 -14.18
C ASP A 276 -11.86 -6.10 -14.43
N PRO A 277 -12.50 -7.27 -14.61
CA PRO A 277 -11.81 -8.52 -14.90
C PRO A 277 -11.22 -8.56 -16.33
N PHE A 278 -11.27 -7.46 -17.09
CA PHE A 278 -10.61 -7.27 -18.38
C PHE A 278 -9.48 -6.23 -18.33
N ASP A 279 -9.24 -5.59 -17.18
CA ASP A 279 -8.08 -4.74 -17.00
C ASP A 279 -6.82 -5.61 -16.82
N ASP A 280 -5.67 -5.12 -17.26
CA ASP A 280 -4.39 -5.82 -17.13
C ASP A 280 -3.79 -5.69 -15.72
N LYS A 281 -4.64 -5.38 -14.73
CA LYS A 281 -4.24 -4.95 -13.40
C LYS A 281 -4.69 -5.90 -12.29
N GLU A 282 -3.88 -5.90 -11.24
CA GLU A 282 -4.22 -6.49 -9.94
C GLU A 282 -3.88 -5.50 -8.82
N PRO A 283 -4.37 -5.73 -7.60
CA PRO A 283 -3.93 -4.97 -6.43
C PRO A 283 -2.41 -5.06 -6.22
N THR A 284 -1.78 -3.91 -5.98
CA THR A 284 -0.34 -3.82 -5.76
C THR A 284 0.08 -4.47 -4.43
N ASN A 285 1.39 -4.60 -4.23
CA ASN A 285 1.94 -5.02 -2.95
C ASN A 285 1.60 -4.05 -1.81
N ILE A 286 1.31 -2.77 -2.10
CA ILE A 286 0.84 -1.80 -1.10
C ILE A 286 -0.57 -2.15 -0.63
N ALA A 287 -1.49 -2.45 -1.55
CA ALA A 287 -2.83 -2.91 -1.21
C ALA A 287 -2.80 -4.22 -0.38
N LYS A 288 -1.95 -5.17 -0.79
CA LYS A 288 -1.74 -6.46 -0.09
C LYS A 288 -1.18 -6.24 1.34
N LEU A 289 -0.17 -5.38 1.53
CA LEU A 289 0.36 -5.06 2.86
C LEU A 289 -0.66 -4.32 3.74
N HIS A 290 -1.46 -3.42 3.15
CA HIS A 290 -2.55 -2.74 3.86
C HIS A 290 -3.60 -3.76 4.38
N GLU A 291 -3.93 -4.79 3.60
CA GLU A 291 -4.83 -5.86 4.06
C GLU A 291 -4.28 -6.65 5.25
N LEU A 292 -2.96 -6.86 5.27
CA LEU A 292 -2.29 -7.58 6.35
C LEU A 292 -2.13 -6.74 7.61
N TYR A 293 -2.05 -5.41 7.53
CA TYR A 293 -1.88 -4.57 8.71
C TYR A 293 -3.04 -4.73 9.71
N LYS A 294 -2.70 -5.02 10.96
CA LYS A 294 -3.66 -5.16 12.07
C LYS A 294 -4.40 -3.84 12.26
N MET A 295 -5.72 -3.94 12.34
CA MET A 295 -6.59 -2.83 12.69
C MET A 295 -7.50 -3.28 13.83
N ASP A 296 -7.67 -2.41 14.82
CA ASP A 296 -8.65 -2.51 15.89
C ASP A 296 -9.22 -1.12 16.21
N ASP A 297 -10.22 -1.07 17.08
CA ASP A 297 -10.96 0.16 17.36
C ASP A 297 -10.25 1.08 18.38
N LYS A 298 -9.06 0.71 18.87
CA LYS A 298 -8.40 1.38 20.02
C LYS A 298 -6.98 1.86 19.74
N PHE A 299 -6.10 0.99 19.28
CA PHE A 299 -4.65 1.17 19.35
C PHE A 299 -3.92 0.94 18.02
N HIS A 300 -4.51 0.19 17.09
CA HIS A 300 -3.92 -0.09 15.79
C HIS A 300 -4.81 0.38 14.65
N PHE A 301 -4.32 1.34 13.86
CA PHE A 301 -5.05 1.93 12.74
C PHE A 301 -4.29 1.73 11.42
N LYS A 302 -5.00 1.82 10.31
CA LYS A 302 -4.40 1.83 8.98
C LYS A 302 -5.10 2.81 8.06
N HIS A 303 -4.33 3.44 7.19
CA HIS A 303 -4.83 4.37 6.19
C HIS A 303 -4.21 4.04 4.84
N TYR A 304 -5.06 3.70 3.89
CA TYR A 304 -4.69 3.51 2.49
C TYR A 304 -4.86 4.82 1.73
N VAL A 305 -3.84 5.20 0.98
CA VAL A 305 -3.80 6.37 0.12
C VAL A 305 -3.68 5.87 -1.31
N GLU A 306 -4.71 6.16 -2.09
CA GLU A 306 -4.79 5.69 -3.48
C GLU A 306 -3.68 6.34 -4.33
N GLY A 307 -3.35 5.72 -5.46
CA GLY A 307 -2.39 6.26 -6.39
C GLY A 307 -2.80 7.60 -6.96
N VAL A 308 -1.83 8.49 -7.18
CA VAL A 308 -2.02 9.72 -7.99
C VAL A 308 -2.74 9.37 -9.30
N GLY A 309 -3.64 10.22 -9.79
CA GLY A 309 -4.42 9.96 -11.00
C GLY A 309 -5.63 9.03 -10.83
N THR A 310 -5.92 8.55 -9.62
CA THR A 310 -7.08 7.68 -9.33
C THR A 310 -7.94 8.23 -8.19
N LYS A 311 -9.24 7.93 -8.22
CA LYS A 311 -10.19 8.15 -7.13
C LYS A 311 -11.13 6.94 -7.02
N ALA A 312 -11.44 6.48 -5.80
CA ALA A 312 -12.37 5.36 -5.58
C ALA A 312 -13.70 5.59 -6.32
N GLY A 313 -14.09 4.64 -7.17
CA GLY A 313 -15.36 4.69 -7.88
C GLY A 313 -15.43 5.67 -9.07
N GLU A 314 -14.34 6.39 -9.37
CA GLU A 314 -14.24 7.33 -10.49
C GLU A 314 -13.24 6.85 -11.56
N ASP A 315 -13.39 7.36 -12.79
CA ASP A 315 -12.44 7.11 -13.88
C ASP A 315 -11.10 7.80 -13.60
N ASN A 316 -9.99 7.17 -14.02
CA ASN A 316 -8.66 7.75 -13.85
C ASN A 316 -8.51 9.07 -14.62
N SER A 317 -7.99 10.11 -13.95
CA SER A 317 -7.76 11.41 -14.57
C SER A 317 -6.47 11.39 -15.39
N THR A 318 -6.58 11.43 -16.72
CA THR A 318 -5.43 11.50 -17.65
C THR A 318 -4.52 12.70 -17.43
N ILE A 319 -5.05 13.81 -16.90
CA ILE A 319 -4.28 15.03 -16.62
C ILE A 319 -3.49 14.86 -15.31
N ASP A 320 -4.11 14.29 -14.28
CA ASP A 320 -3.47 14.08 -12.97
C ASP A 320 -2.43 12.94 -13.01
N LEU A 321 -2.65 11.91 -13.84
CA LEU A 321 -1.68 10.85 -14.15
C LEU A 321 -0.34 11.39 -14.71
N ALA A 322 -0.41 12.52 -15.45
CA ALA A 322 0.73 13.13 -16.15
C ALA A 322 1.42 14.23 -15.33
N VAL A 323 0.66 15.03 -14.56
CA VAL A 323 1.18 16.24 -13.87
C VAL A 323 1.27 16.08 -12.35
N ALA A 324 0.66 15.03 -11.78
CA ALA A 324 0.65 14.73 -10.35
C ALA A 324 0.13 15.86 -9.44
N TYR A 325 -0.92 16.55 -9.90
CA TYR A 325 -1.59 17.67 -9.22
C TYR A 325 -2.16 17.27 -7.84
N SER A 326 -2.67 16.04 -7.69
CA SER A 326 -3.23 15.54 -6.41
C SER A 326 -2.20 15.05 -5.38
N PHE A 327 -0.90 15.18 -5.66
CA PHE A 327 0.16 14.71 -4.76
C PHE A 327 0.12 15.42 -3.39
N ASP A 328 0.00 16.75 -3.40
CA ASP A 328 -0.07 17.54 -2.17
C ASP A 328 -1.36 17.27 -1.41
N GLU A 329 -2.49 17.20 -2.12
CA GLU A 329 -3.81 16.91 -1.53
C GLU A 329 -3.79 15.59 -0.76
N ARG A 330 -3.16 14.54 -1.32
CA ARG A 330 -3.03 13.23 -0.68
C ARG A 330 -2.18 13.29 0.59
N LEU A 331 -1.10 14.06 0.59
CA LEU A 331 -0.27 14.28 1.79
C LEU A 331 -1.03 15.05 2.88
N VAL A 332 -1.78 16.10 2.50
CA VAL A 332 -2.63 16.88 3.41
C VAL A 332 -3.73 15.99 4.00
N ASN A 333 -4.44 15.23 3.18
CA ASN A 333 -5.48 14.29 3.65
C ASN A 333 -4.91 13.23 4.60
N THR A 334 -3.71 12.73 4.30
CA THR A 334 -2.99 11.80 5.19
C THR A 334 -2.68 12.45 6.53
N LEU A 335 -2.20 13.71 6.56
CA LEU A 335 -1.96 14.45 7.80
C LEU A 335 -3.24 14.64 8.62
N VAL A 336 -4.37 14.92 7.96
CA VAL A 336 -5.68 15.05 8.64
C VAL A 336 -6.08 13.73 9.30
N LYS A 337 -5.98 12.60 8.57
CA LYS A 337 -6.27 11.27 9.12
C LYS A 337 -5.33 10.90 10.26
N PHE A 338 -4.04 11.25 10.13
CA PHE A 338 -3.07 11.05 11.20
C PHE A 338 -3.39 11.90 12.44
N SER A 339 -3.75 13.17 12.27
CA SER A 339 -4.18 14.05 13.36
C SER A 339 -5.41 13.52 14.10
N PHE A 340 -6.38 12.97 13.38
CA PHE A 340 -7.55 12.31 13.98
C PHE A 340 -7.14 11.12 14.85
N PHE A 341 -6.23 10.28 14.36
CA PHE A 341 -5.66 9.18 15.15
C PHE A 341 -5.01 9.69 16.45
N LEU A 342 -4.14 10.71 16.37
CA LEU A 342 -3.45 11.29 17.53
C LEU A 342 -4.40 11.82 18.62
N LYS A 343 -5.58 12.28 18.21
CA LYS A 343 -6.64 12.82 19.10
C LYS A 343 -7.63 11.74 19.57
N GLY A 344 -7.41 10.47 19.23
CA GLY A 344 -8.29 9.37 19.63
C GLY A 344 -8.35 9.20 21.15
N LYS A 345 -9.56 9.02 21.70
CA LYS A 345 -9.82 8.92 23.15
C LYS A 345 -8.99 7.85 23.87
N TYR A 346 -8.67 6.74 23.20
CA TYR A 346 -7.91 5.62 23.80
C TYR A 346 -6.41 5.89 23.89
N ILE A 347 -5.90 6.88 23.16
CA ILE A 347 -4.48 7.21 23.11
C ILE A 347 -4.17 8.62 23.60
N GLU A 348 -5.16 9.31 24.17
CA GLU A 348 -5.02 10.66 24.70
C GLU A 348 -3.84 10.78 25.68
N LEU A 349 -3.73 9.82 26.61
CA LEU A 349 -2.66 9.79 27.63
C LEU A 349 -1.36 9.14 27.14
N CYS A 350 -1.34 8.54 25.94
CA CYS A 350 -0.12 7.95 25.39
C CYS A 350 0.88 9.05 25.05
N SER A 351 2.15 8.87 25.43
CA SER A 351 3.21 9.84 25.15
C SER A 351 3.93 9.57 23.83
N THR A 352 3.93 8.32 23.36
CA THR A 352 4.58 7.90 22.10
C THR A 352 3.57 7.25 21.17
N VAL A 353 3.74 7.42 19.86
CA VAL A 353 3.02 6.70 18.80
C VAL A 353 4.00 6.17 17.75
N LEU A 354 3.70 5.00 17.18
CA LEU A 354 4.50 4.38 16.12
C LEU A 354 3.83 4.55 14.75
N LEU A 355 4.60 4.94 13.74
CA LEU A 355 4.16 5.04 12.36
C LEU A 355 4.92 4.01 11.53
N ASP A 356 4.19 3.31 10.66
CA ASP A 356 4.77 2.48 9.62
C ASP A 356 4.31 3.04 8.28
N CYS A 357 5.24 3.33 7.38
CA CYS A 357 4.94 3.98 6.11
C CYS A 357 5.35 3.07 4.97
N PHE A 358 4.45 2.81 4.04
CA PHE A 358 4.72 2.00 2.86
C PHE A 358 4.39 2.77 1.61
N GLY A 359 5.14 2.55 0.53
CA GLY A 359 4.77 3.14 -0.76
C GLY A 359 5.38 2.45 -1.97
N PHE A 360 4.72 2.57 -3.13
CA PHE A 360 5.20 2.06 -4.41
C PHE A 360 5.28 3.18 -5.44
N SER A 361 6.34 3.23 -6.26
CA SER A 361 6.47 4.19 -7.36
C SER A 361 6.42 5.64 -6.88
N ARG A 362 5.51 6.46 -7.41
CA ARG A 362 5.20 7.80 -6.89
C ARG A 362 4.60 7.78 -5.48
N GLY A 363 3.90 6.72 -5.09
CA GLY A 363 3.50 6.48 -3.71
C GLY A 363 4.70 6.31 -2.77
N ALA A 364 5.80 5.71 -3.23
CA ALA A 364 7.05 5.68 -2.46
C ALA A 364 7.67 7.09 -2.31
N ALA A 365 7.56 7.95 -3.33
CA ALA A 365 7.95 9.36 -3.21
C ALA A 365 7.06 10.09 -2.18
N ALA A 366 5.74 9.87 -2.21
CA ALA A 366 4.81 10.40 -1.20
C ALA A 366 5.15 9.91 0.22
N ALA A 367 5.48 8.62 0.37
CA ALA A 367 5.91 8.06 1.65
C ALA A 367 7.16 8.76 2.20
N ARG A 368 8.18 8.98 1.35
CA ARG A 368 9.40 9.70 1.73
C ARG A 368 9.14 11.16 2.07
N ALA A 369 8.28 11.82 1.30
CA ALA A 369 7.83 13.19 1.57
C ALA A 369 7.10 13.31 2.91
N PHE A 370 6.16 12.40 3.18
CA PHE A 370 5.41 12.33 4.43
C PHE A 370 6.32 12.13 5.64
N VAL A 371 7.30 11.23 5.52
CA VAL A 371 8.32 11.02 6.56
C VAL A 371 9.08 12.30 6.87
N ASN A 372 9.50 13.03 5.83
CA ASN A 372 10.19 14.30 6.00
C ASN A 372 9.32 15.39 6.63
N LEU A 373 8.06 15.47 6.23
CA LEU A 373 7.09 16.43 6.76
C LEU A 373 6.85 16.23 8.26
N ILE A 374 6.58 14.99 8.68
CA ILE A 374 6.40 14.65 10.10
C ILE A 374 7.69 14.91 10.89
N ASN A 375 8.87 14.58 10.34
CA ASN A 375 10.13 14.87 11.03
C ASN A 375 10.39 16.37 11.17
N GLU A 376 10.07 17.20 10.17
CA GLU A 376 10.15 18.66 10.30
C GLU A 376 9.17 19.18 11.38
N MET A 377 7.96 18.62 11.46
CA MET A 377 7.00 18.94 12.52
C MET A 377 7.53 18.57 13.92
N ARG A 378 8.18 17.40 14.06
CA ARG A 378 8.81 16.96 15.31
C ARG A 378 9.95 17.89 15.73
N GLU A 379 10.83 18.24 14.80
CA GLU A 379 11.96 19.16 15.05
C GLU A 379 11.47 20.53 15.54
N LYS A 380 10.34 21.01 14.99
CA LYS A 380 9.70 22.27 15.39
C LYS A 380 8.79 22.16 16.61
N GLN A 381 8.63 20.97 17.19
CA GLN A 381 7.69 20.70 18.29
C GLN A 381 6.27 21.17 17.97
N ASP A 382 5.81 20.90 16.74
CA ASP A 382 4.49 21.33 16.27
C ASP A 382 3.37 20.69 17.12
N THR A 383 2.51 21.53 17.68
CA THR A 383 1.39 21.13 18.54
C THR A 383 0.36 20.27 17.81
N LYS A 384 0.36 20.28 16.46
CA LYS A 384 -0.45 19.37 15.62
C LYS A 384 -0.10 17.90 15.83
N LEU A 385 1.07 17.59 16.39
CA LEU A 385 1.44 16.24 16.81
C LEU A 385 0.87 15.87 18.20
N ALA A 386 -0.07 16.68 18.74
CA ALA A 386 -0.73 16.49 20.02
C ALA A 386 0.26 16.32 21.20
N ASN A 387 1.42 16.98 21.12
CA ASN A 387 2.54 16.86 22.06
C ASN A 387 3.04 15.41 22.27
N LYS A 388 2.78 14.52 21.31
CA LYS A 388 3.22 13.13 21.32
C LYS A 388 4.55 12.98 20.59
N GLU A 389 5.36 12.06 21.06
CA GLU A 389 6.56 11.62 20.37
C GLU A 389 6.16 10.67 19.24
N VAL A 390 6.33 11.13 18.01
CA VAL A 390 5.98 10.38 16.79
C VAL A 390 7.21 9.67 16.25
N VAL A 391 7.13 8.35 16.05
CA VAL A 391 8.30 7.55 15.63
C VAL A 391 7.96 6.74 14.40
N PHE A 392 8.63 6.99 13.28
CA PHE A 392 8.60 6.04 12.17
C PHE A 392 9.38 4.79 12.56
N ARG A 393 8.69 3.69 12.83
CA ARG A 393 9.32 2.40 13.12
C ARG A 393 9.92 1.80 11.85
N PHE A 394 9.13 1.79 10.77
CA PHE A 394 9.51 1.17 9.52
C PHE A 394 9.01 1.98 8.32
N VAL A 395 9.88 2.15 7.32
CA VAL A 395 9.54 2.73 6.02
C VAL A 395 9.86 1.72 4.93
N GLY A 396 8.83 1.12 4.33
CA GLY A 396 8.95 0.07 3.30
C GLY A 396 8.55 0.58 1.93
N ILE A 397 9.51 0.78 1.03
CA ILE A 397 9.26 1.37 -0.28
C ILE A 397 9.62 0.42 -1.43
N PHE A 398 8.82 0.46 -2.50
CA PHE A 398 9.04 -0.29 -3.73
C PHE A 398 9.31 0.69 -4.87
N ASP A 399 10.47 0.52 -5.50
CA ASP A 399 10.91 1.14 -6.74
C ASP A 399 10.52 2.63 -6.88
N THR A 400 11.10 3.46 -6.03
CA THR A 400 10.75 4.89 -5.93
C THR A 400 11.01 5.62 -7.24
N VAL A 401 9.95 6.22 -7.79
CA VAL A 401 10.02 7.10 -8.97
C VAL A 401 9.48 8.47 -8.57
N ALA A 402 10.35 9.48 -8.64
CA ALA A 402 10.06 10.82 -8.14
C ALA A 402 9.46 11.77 -9.19
N SER A 403 9.40 11.39 -10.48
CA SER A 403 8.91 12.26 -11.56
C SER A 403 7.45 12.70 -11.29
N ILE A 404 7.32 13.96 -10.87
CA ILE A 404 6.09 14.69 -10.52
C ILE A 404 6.19 15.98 -11.34
N GLY A 405 5.44 16.05 -12.46
CA GLY A 405 5.58 17.08 -13.49
C GLY A 405 5.73 16.42 -14.85
N GLY A 406 4.92 16.86 -15.83
CA GLY A 406 4.81 16.21 -17.13
C GLY A 406 6.14 16.15 -17.89
N ASP A 407 6.31 15.06 -18.65
CA ASP A 407 7.41 14.82 -19.59
C ASP A 407 8.81 15.22 -19.13
N GLY A 408 9.46 14.30 -18.40
CA GLY A 408 10.89 13.96 -18.52
C GLY A 408 11.83 15.07 -19.02
N ASP A 409 11.73 16.26 -18.45
CA ASP A 409 12.63 17.33 -18.74
C ASP A 409 13.81 17.18 -17.80
N ASN A 410 14.99 17.11 -18.39
CA ASN A 410 16.26 16.96 -17.68
C ASN A 410 16.64 18.25 -16.91
N TYR A 411 15.65 19.01 -16.46
CA TYR A 411 15.79 20.20 -15.64
C TYR A 411 15.63 19.84 -14.15
N HIS A 412 16.80 19.61 -13.57
CA HIS A 412 17.11 19.25 -12.20
C HIS A 412 16.75 20.30 -11.12
N GLY A 413 15.56 20.91 -11.17
CA GLY A 413 15.16 21.97 -10.22
C GLY A 413 13.66 22.01 -9.87
N GLU A 414 12.83 21.17 -10.48
CA GLU A 414 11.40 21.15 -10.21
C GLU A 414 11.09 20.43 -8.91
N LEU A 415 11.05 21.26 -7.88
CA LEU A 415 10.72 20.95 -6.52
C LEU A 415 9.22 20.56 -6.48
N TYR A 416 9.03 19.27 -6.27
CA TYR A 416 7.82 18.45 -6.09
C TYR A 416 6.62 19.19 -5.47
N ALA A 417 5.63 19.45 -6.34
CA ALA A 417 4.30 20.01 -6.09
C ALA A 417 4.28 21.34 -5.28
N LYS A 418 3.83 22.39 -5.97
CA LYS A 418 3.99 23.81 -5.57
C LYS A 418 2.67 24.45 -5.15
N ASP A 419 1.55 23.75 -5.33
CA ASP A 419 0.24 24.36 -5.33
C ASP A 419 -0.44 24.29 -3.95
N GLU A 420 -0.16 23.28 -3.11
CA GLU A 420 -0.72 23.23 -1.74
C GLU A 420 0.33 23.13 -0.60
N LEU A 421 1.57 22.72 -0.87
CA LEU A 421 2.65 22.72 0.14
C LEU A 421 3.44 24.04 0.16
N GLU A 422 3.74 24.56 1.36
CA GLU A 422 4.54 25.79 1.54
C GLU A 422 6.00 25.64 1.04
N LYS A 423 6.49 24.41 0.94
CA LYS A 423 7.80 24.03 0.40
C LYS A 423 7.63 22.73 -0.37
N ALA A 424 8.40 22.58 -1.42
CA ALA A 424 8.38 21.34 -2.19
C ALA A 424 8.85 20.12 -1.42
N ALA A 425 8.30 18.97 -1.79
CA ALA A 425 8.46 17.73 -1.07
C ALA A 425 9.92 17.23 -1.07
N ARG A 426 10.50 17.05 0.11
CA ARG A 426 11.85 16.46 0.25
C ARG A 426 11.74 14.94 0.23
N LEU A 427 12.54 14.28 -0.62
CA LEU A 427 12.58 12.81 -0.68
C LEU A 427 13.78 12.23 0.06
N ASP A 428 14.84 13.00 0.30
CA ASP A 428 16.03 12.51 0.98
C ASP A 428 15.72 12.03 2.39
N LEU A 429 16.15 10.81 2.74
CA LEU A 429 15.98 10.21 4.07
C LEU A 429 17.35 10.07 4.72
N ASN A 430 17.50 10.58 5.94
CA ASN A 430 18.71 10.42 6.74
C ASN A 430 18.51 9.31 7.79
N GLN A 431 19.58 8.97 8.49
CA GLN A 431 19.56 7.95 9.55
C GLN A 431 18.50 8.21 10.65
N ALA A 432 18.17 9.47 10.95
CA ALA A 432 17.17 9.83 11.96
C ALA A 432 15.73 9.84 11.42
N SER A 433 15.53 9.67 10.10
CA SER A 433 14.21 9.77 9.48
C SER A 433 13.23 8.67 9.92
N ALA A 434 13.75 7.46 10.18
CA ALA A 434 12.97 6.32 10.64
C ALA A 434 13.88 5.32 11.38
N GLY A 435 13.27 4.40 12.12
CA GLY A 435 13.95 3.29 12.79
C GLY A 435 14.63 2.37 11.80
N ALA A 436 13.92 1.96 10.75
CA ALA A 436 14.47 1.22 9.60
C ALA A 436 13.81 1.66 8.29
N VAL A 437 14.58 1.70 7.22
CA VAL A 437 14.12 2.01 5.85
C VAL A 437 14.54 0.87 4.92
N TYR A 438 13.59 0.25 4.23
CA TYR A 438 13.86 -0.80 3.24
C TYR A 438 13.31 -0.42 1.87
N HIS A 439 14.17 -0.48 0.85
CA HIS A 439 13.83 -0.18 -0.53
C HIS A 439 14.09 -1.40 -1.43
N LEU A 440 13.04 -1.91 -2.06
CA LEU A 440 13.16 -2.91 -3.12
C LEU A 440 13.13 -2.22 -4.48
N THR A 441 14.12 -2.47 -5.32
CA THR A 441 14.30 -1.79 -6.62
C THR A 441 14.25 -2.76 -7.79
N ALA A 442 13.77 -2.29 -8.93
CA ALA A 442 13.67 -3.08 -10.16
C ALA A 442 14.99 -3.07 -10.93
N TRP A 443 15.60 -4.25 -11.11
CA TRP A 443 16.83 -4.38 -11.90
C TRP A 443 16.58 -4.23 -13.39
N ASP A 444 15.52 -4.84 -13.95
CA ASP A 444 15.30 -4.90 -15.40
C ASP A 444 14.50 -3.70 -15.94
N GLU A 445 14.14 -2.73 -15.09
CA GLU A 445 13.50 -1.48 -15.52
C GLU A 445 14.48 -0.59 -16.29
N ARG A 446 14.03 -0.05 -17.43
CA ARG A 446 14.87 0.71 -18.37
C ARG A 446 14.16 1.89 -19.02
N ARG A 447 12.92 2.20 -18.62
CA ARG A 447 12.18 3.33 -19.18
C ARG A 447 12.75 4.65 -18.66
N ASP A 448 13.03 5.58 -19.57
CA ASP A 448 13.57 6.91 -19.23
C ASP A 448 12.67 7.69 -18.27
N LYS A 449 11.34 7.57 -18.44
CA LYS A 449 10.34 8.23 -17.57
C LYS A 449 10.15 7.56 -16.21
N PHE A 450 10.94 6.55 -15.88
CA PHE A 450 10.90 5.84 -14.61
C PHE A 450 12.27 5.88 -13.92
N PRO A 451 12.91 7.04 -13.71
CA PRO A 451 14.21 7.08 -13.06
C PRO A 451 14.10 6.62 -11.59
N LEU A 452 15.11 5.88 -11.13
CA LEU A 452 15.16 5.37 -9.76
C LEU A 452 15.60 6.48 -8.79
N SER A 453 14.88 6.69 -7.70
CA SER A 453 15.38 7.49 -6.56
C SER A 453 15.94 6.57 -5.49
N SER A 454 17.25 6.32 -5.53
CA SER A 454 17.97 5.43 -4.62
C SER A 454 18.12 6.02 -3.21
N LEU A 455 18.26 5.13 -2.22
CA LEU A 455 18.68 5.43 -0.85
C LEU A 455 20.19 5.57 -0.69
N LYS A 456 20.98 5.08 -1.66
CA LYS A 456 22.43 5.21 -1.69
C LYS A 456 22.80 6.68 -1.85
N ASN A 457 23.87 7.11 -1.18
CA ASN A 457 24.48 8.39 -1.48
C ASN A 457 25.35 8.30 -2.75
N LYS A 458 25.92 9.42 -3.19
CA LYS A 458 26.81 9.46 -4.37
C LYS A 458 28.04 8.54 -4.28
N GLY A 459 28.47 8.17 -3.06
CA GLY A 459 29.56 7.23 -2.83
C GLY A 459 29.11 5.76 -2.84
N GLY A 460 27.83 5.47 -3.09
CA GLY A 460 27.27 4.12 -3.11
C GLY A 460 26.96 3.54 -1.72
N SER A 461 27.16 4.28 -0.64
CA SER A 461 26.90 3.80 0.72
C SER A 461 25.49 4.11 1.21
N LEU A 462 24.97 3.28 2.11
CA LEU A 462 23.70 3.46 2.82
C LEU A 462 23.95 3.90 4.28
N PHE A 463 22.96 4.56 4.90
CA PHE A 463 22.93 4.69 6.35
C PHE A 463 22.75 3.31 7.01
N SER A 464 23.21 3.15 8.26
CA SER A 464 23.24 1.84 8.93
C SER A 464 21.87 1.19 9.12
N ASN A 465 20.80 1.98 9.17
CA ASN A 465 19.42 1.53 9.26
C ASN A 465 18.66 1.59 7.92
N HIS A 466 19.38 1.77 6.81
CA HIS A 466 18.83 1.74 5.47
C HIS A 466 19.30 0.47 4.77
N LYS A 467 18.38 -0.17 4.05
CA LYS A 467 18.64 -1.33 3.21
C LYS A 467 18.03 -1.08 1.83
N GLU A 468 18.79 -1.34 0.78
CA GLU A 468 18.32 -1.23 -0.60
C GLU A 468 18.78 -2.46 -1.37
N ASP A 469 17.83 -3.31 -1.76
CA ASP A 469 18.09 -4.50 -2.56
C ASP A 469 17.45 -4.33 -3.94
N TYR A 470 18.12 -4.83 -4.97
CA TYR A 470 17.50 -5.00 -6.28
C TYR A 470 16.92 -6.41 -6.41
N LEU A 471 15.84 -6.52 -7.19
CA LEU A 471 15.24 -7.80 -7.56
C LEU A 471 15.13 -7.91 -9.09
N PRO A 472 15.16 -9.12 -9.66
CA PRO A 472 14.82 -9.35 -11.06
C PRO A 472 13.39 -8.88 -11.33
N GLY A 473 13.18 -8.23 -12.47
CA GLY A 473 11.89 -7.69 -12.85
C GLY A 473 11.92 -6.19 -13.19
N VAL A 474 10.87 -5.75 -13.87
CA VAL A 474 10.59 -4.33 -14.13
C VAL A 474 9.76 -3.71 -12.98
N HIS A 475 9.46 -2.41 -13.05
CA HIS A 475 8.80 -1.64 -11.99
C HIS A 475 7.64 -2.35 -11.26
N SER A 476 6.65 -2.85 -11.99
CA SER A 476 5.47 -3.53 -11.42
C SER A 476 5.67 -5.02 -11.17
N ASP A 477 6.78 -5.62 -11.63
CA ASP A 477 7.21 -6.94 -11.13
C ASP A 477 7.73 -6.85 -9.69
N ILE A 478 8.07 -5.64 -9.21
CA ILE A 478 8.53 -5.40 -7.84
C ILE A 478 7.39 -4.86 -6.97
N GLY A 479 6.69 -3.83 -7.46
CA GLY A 479 5.57 -3.22 -6.73
C GLY A 479 4.24 -3.96 -6.82
N GLY A 480 4.12 -4.94 -7.73
CA GLY A 480 2.85 -5.55 -8.11
C GLY A 480 2.04 -4.68 -9.06
N GLY A 481 0.90 -5.21 -9.49
CA GLY A 481 -0.04 -4.50 -10.36
C GLY A 481 -0.26 -5.12 -11.73
N TYR A 482 0.47 -6.18 -12.10
CA TYR A 482 0.20 -6.94 -13.32
C TYR A 482 -0.78 -8.08 -13.06
N ALA A 483 -1.85 -8.21 -13.86
CA ALA A 483 -2.70 -9.39 -13.88
C ALA A 483 -2.02 -10.58 -14.60
N PRO A 484 -2.43 -11.84 -14.33
CA PRO A 484 -1.92 -13.00 -15.06
C PRO A 484 -2.54 -13.05 -16.45
N ILE A 485 -1.93 -12.35 -17.41
CA ILE A 485 -2.42 -12.25 -18.78
C ILE A 485 -1.37 -12.66 -19.82
N SER A 486 -1.85 -13.14 -20.96
CA SER A 486 -1.01 -13.22 -22.15
C SER A 486 -0.76 -11.80 -22.66
N ILE A 487 0.51 -11.42 -22.75
CA ILE A 487 0.92 -10.13 -23.30
C ILE A 487 1.32 -10.28 -24.77
N ASP A 488 0.82 -9.38 -25.61
CA ASP A 488 1.21 -9.26 -27.01
C ASP A 488 2.16 -8.05 -27.14
N ILE A 489 3.42 -8.31 -27.44
CA ILE A 489 4.39 -7.25 -27.75
C ILE A 489 4.30 -6.94 -29.24
N GLU A 490 3.63 -5.86 -29.58
CA GLU A 490 3.54 -5.38 -30.97
C GLU A 490 4.79 -4.58 -31.34
N TYR A 491 5.39 -4.90 -32.49
CA TYR A 491 6.49 -4.14 -33.09
C TYR A 491 5.97 -3.22 -34.21
N PRO A 492 6.77 -2.22 -34.64
CA PRO A 492 6.39 -1.37 -35.76
C PRO A 492 6.04 -2.17 -37.02
N LEU A 493 4.99 -1.74 -37.72
CA LEU A 493 4.50 -2.38 -38.95
C LEU A 493 5.63 -2.55 -39.98
N LYS A 494 5.72 -3.74 -40.57
CA LYS A 494 6.67 -4.05 -41.66
C LYS A 494 5.93 -4.10 -42.98
N ARG A 495 6.43 -3.34 -43.96
CA ARG A 495 5.93 -3.35 -45.34
C ARG A 495 6.96 -4.06 -46.21
N ILE A 496 6.56 -5.17 -46.81
CA ILE A 496 7.44 -6.06 -47.57
C ILE A 496 6.93 -6.16 -49.01
N ARG A 497 7.82 -5.98 -50.00
CA ARG A 497 7.48 -6.07 -51.43
C ARG A 497 7.17 -7.52 -51.82
N GLY A 498 6.09 -7.74 -52.57
CA GLY A 498 5.63 -9.06 -53.03
C GLY A 498 4.26 -9.47 -52.48
N ILE A 499 3.76 -10.62 -52.94
CA ILE A 499 2.47 -11.17 -52.56
C ILE A 499 2.67 -12.29 -51.53
N SER A 500 1.87 -12.28 -50.46
CA SER A 500 1.86 -13.35 -49.45
C SER A 500 1.57 -14.72 -50.08
N GLY A 501 2.33 -15.74 -49.69
CA GLY A 501 2.29 -17.10 -50.24
C GLY A 501 3.31 -17.37 -51.34
N GLU A 502 3.94 -16.34 -51.94
CA GLU A 502 5.00 -16.54 -52.93
C GLU A 502 6.35 -16.87 -52.24
N PRO A 503 7.12 -17.89 -52.70
CA PRO A 503 8.37 -18.28 -52.04
C PRO A 503 9.38 -17.14 -51.85
N GLN A 504 9.50 -16.25 -52.84
CA GLN A 504 10.40 -15.09 -52.78
C GLN A 504 9.92 -14.02 -51.78
N HIS A 505 8.61 -13.92 -51.56
CA HIS A 505 8.04 -13.02 -50.57
C HIS A 505 8.20 -13.60 -49.16
N GLU A 506 7.91 -14.89 -48.97
CA GLU A 506 8.06 -15.58 -47.69
C GLU A 506 9.52 -15.57 -47.19
N ALA A 507 10.50 -15.69 -48.10
CA ALA A 507 11.91 -15.52 -47.76
C ALA A 507 12.21 -14.11 -47.18
N LYS A 508 11.59 -13.05 -47.72
CA LYS A 508 11.72 -11.68 -47.21
C LYS A 508 10.99 -11.48 -45.89
N VAL A 509 9.85 -12.14 -45.70
CA VAL A 509 9.12 -12.15 -44.41
C VAL A 509 9.98 -12.81 -43.34
N GLN A 510 10.58 -13.95 -43.63
CA GLN A 510 11.48 -14.65 -42.70
C GLN A 510 12.73 -13.84 -42.38
N GLN A 511 13.34 -13.19 -43.38
CA GLN A 511 14.47 -12.29 -43.14
C GLN A 511 14.07 -11.11 -42.24
N ALA A 512 12.87 -10.54 -42.44
CA ALA A 512 12.36 -9.46 -41.60
C ALA A 512 12.05 -9.91 -40.17
N LYS A 513 11.55 -11.16 -39.99
CA LYS A 513 11.38 -11.81 -38.67
C LYS A 513 12.73 -11.90 -37.96
N LEU A 514 13.72 -12.56 -38.58
CA LEU A 514 15.06 -12.75 -38.00
C LEU A 514 15.74 -11.42 -37.67
N ALA A 515 15.57 -10.39 -38.51
CA ALA A 515 16.13 -9.06 -38.24
C ALA A 515 15.53 -8.38 -37.00
N ILE A 516 14.26 -8.64 -36.67
CA ILE A 516 13.65 -8.14 -35.43
C ILE A 516 14.24 -8.90 -34.24
N GLU A 517 14.26 -10.23 -34.32
CA GLU A 517 14.78 -11.09 -33.25
C GLU A 517 16.25 -10.79 -32.93
N GLN A 518 17.09 -10.60 -33.94
CA GLN A 518 18.50 -10.21 -33.81
C GLN A 518 18.71 -8.79 -33.31
N ARG A 519 17.76 -7.87 -33.55
CA ARG A 519 17.86 -6.48 -33.08
C ARG A 519 17.60 -6.38 -31.59
N TYR A 520 16.60 -7.11 -31.09
CA TYR A 520 16.18 -7.00 -29.69
C TYR A 520 16.86 -8.04 -28.78
N GLN A 521 17.23 -9.21 -29.32
CA GLN A 521 17.99 -10.26 -28.63
C GLN A 521 17.43 -10.66 -27.26
N TRP A 522 16.12 -10.57 -27.08
CA TRP A 522 15.51 -10.93 -25.81
C TRP A 522 15.48 -12.46 -25.64
N PRO A 523 15.74 -12.97 -24.41
CA PRO A 523 15.53 -14.37 -24.09
C PRO A 523 14.12 -14.84 -24.49
N GLY A 524 14.06 -15.94 -25.25
CA GLY A 524 12.80 -16.55 -25.70
C GLY A 524 12.01 -15.78 -26.76
N ILE A 525 12.60 -14.78 -27.43
CA ILE A 525 11.90 -14.02 -28.49
C ILE A 525 11.45 -14.92 -29.64
N ASP A 526 10.15 -14.86 -29.98
CA ASP A 526 9.58 -15.55 -31.14
C ASP A 526 8.55 -14.63 -31.81
N VAL A 527 8.94 -14.07 -32.95
CA VAL A 527 8.14 -13.04 -33.63
C VAL A 527 7.20 -13.67 -34.66
N ASP A 528 5.91 -13.46 -34.46
CA ASP A 528 4.87 -13.79 -35.44
C ASP A 528 4.63 -12.62 -36.40
N MET A 529 4.80 -12.89 -37.70
CA MET A 529 4.50 -11.93 -38.76
C MET A 529 3.01 -11.96 -39.12
N VAL A 530 2.19 -11.27 -38.32
CA VAL A 530 0.72 -11.27 -38.51
C VAL A 530 0.33 -10.43 -39.73
N TYR A 531 -0.22 -11.08 -40.75
CA TYR A 531 -0.75 -10.41 -41.94
C TYR A 531 -1.83 -9.39 -41.57
N ARG A 532 -1.79 -8.20 -42.17
CA ARG A 532 -2.81 -7.15 -41.97
C ARG A 532 -3.62 -6.88 -43.23
N PHE A 533 -2.96 -6.42 -44.28
CA PHE A 533 -3.59 -6.12 -45.57
C PHE A 533 -2.54 -5.94 -46.67
N LYS A 534 -2.98 -6.18 -47.90
CA LYS A 534 -2.25 -5.87 -49.13
C LYS A 534 -2.48 -4.42 -49.53
N ARG A 535 -1.43 -3.69 -49.93
CA ARG A 535 -1.55 -2.33 -50.48
C ARG A 535 -0.84 -2.26 -51.83
N LEU A 536 -1.58 -1.86 -52.86
CA LEU A 536 -1.05 -1.53 -54.18
C LEU A 536 -0.53 -0.09 -54.15
N ARG A 537 0.71 0.15 -54.61
CA ARG A 537 1.17 1.52 -54.88
C ARG A 537 1.23 1.71 -56.39
N TYR A 538 0.54 2.73 -56.89
CA TYR A 538 0.74 3.21 -58.25
C TYR A 538 2.06 3.98 -58.29
N GLY A 539 3.05 3.45 -59.01
CA GLY A 539 4.27 4.18 -59.32
C GLY A 539 3.99 5.25 -60.37
N ALA A 540 4.49 6.46 -60.16
CA ALA A 540 4.44 7.57 -61.11
C ALA A 540 5.33 7.28 -62.33
N SER A 541 4.90 6.38 -63.20
CA SER A 541 5.49 6.19 -64.53
C SER A 541 4.42 6.36 -65.59
N ARG A 542 4.65 7.30 -66.51
CA ARG A 542 3.82 7.55 -67.71
C ARG A 542 3.73 6.34 -68.67
N SER A 543 4.43 5.22 -68.40
CA SER A 543 4.44 4.01 -69.27
C SER A 543 3.77 2.77 -68.69
N GLY A 544 3.18 2.84 -67.49
CA GLY A 544 2.09 1.93 -67.07
C GLY A 544 2.36 0.41 -67.01
N ARG A 545 3.58 -0.06 -66.72
CA ARG A 545 3.85 -1.52 -66.74
C ARG A 545 4.45 -2.22 -65.50
N ASP A 546 4.79 -1.53 -64.41
CA ASP A 546 5.19 -2.21 -63.17
C ASP A 546 4.32 -1.80 -61.97
N LYS A 547 3.48 -2.73 -61.48
CA LYS A 547 2.70 -2.58 -60.25
C LYS A 547 3.52 -3.10 -59.08
N ASP A 548 4.10 -2.21 -58.30
CA ASP A 548 4.73 -2.60 -57.05
C ASP A 548 3.68 -2.96 -55.99
N ILE A 549 3.64 -4.23 -55.65
CA ILE A 549 2.77 -4.78 -54.61
C ILE A 549 3.54 -4.82 -53.29
N TYR A 550 2.93 -4.30 -52.23
CA TYR A 550 3.45 -4.42 -50.87
C TYR A 550 2.43 -5.13 -49.97
N THR A 551 2.91 -6.06 -49.16
CA THR A 551 2.14 -6.72 -48.11
C THR A 551 2.56 -6.16 -46.76
N THR A 552 1.59 -5.78 -45.93
CA THR A 552 1.84 -5.21 -44.59
C THR A 552 1.63 -6.26 -43.51
N TYR A 553 2.64 -6.42 -42.67
CA TYR A 553 2.64 -7.30 -41.51
C TYR A 553 2.75 -6.49 -40.23
N ARG A 554 2.12 -7.01 -39.16
CA ARG A 554 2.37 -6.60 -37.80
C ARG A 554 3.18 -7.69 -37.11
N PRO A 555 4.47 -7.46 -36.85
CA PRO A 555 5.24 -8.38 -36.04
C PRO A 555 4.71 -8.33 -34.59
N VAL A 556 4.44 -9.49 -34.00
CA VAL A 556 3.95 -9.62 -32.62
C VAL A 556 4.74 -10.73 -31.94
N TRP A 557 5.25 -10.50 -30.74
CA TRP A 557 5.73 -11.58 -29.87
C TRP A 557 4.71 -11.82 -28.76
N ARG A 558 4.12 -13.01 -28.74
CA ARG A 558 3.12 -13.39 -27.72
C ARG A 558 3.78 -14.13 -26.60
N ARG A 559 3.58 -13.65 -25.38
CA ARG A 559 4.15 -14.26 -24.17
C ARG A 559 3.05 -14.52 -23.17
N LYS A 560 3.09 -15.69 -22.54
CA LYS A 560 2.30 -15.95 -21.34
C LYS A 560 3.21 -15.65 -20.14
N ILE A 561 2.90 -14.57 -19.43
CA ILE A 561 3.70 -14.14 -18.27
C ILE A 561 2.93 -14.45 -16.99
N ASP A 562 3.66 -15.04 -16.06
CA ASP A 562 3.21 -15.27 -14.71
C ASP A 562 3.57 -14.05 -13.85
N ASN A 563 2.57 -13.47 -13.18
CA ASN A 563 2.69 -12.25 -12.39
C ASN A 563 3.17 -12.50 -10.95
N THR A 564 3.42 -13.76 -10.55
CA THR A 564 3.79 -14.13 -9.18
C THR A 564 5.19 -13.67 -8.76
N LEU A 565 6.01 -13.14 -9.68
CA LEU A 565 7.32 -12.55 -9.33
C LEU A 565 7.18 -11.41 -8.30
N ALA A 566 6.12 -10.61 -8.41
CA ALA A 566 5.82 -9.55 -7.44
C ALA A 566 5.53 -10.08 -6.03
N HIS A 567 5.10 -11.33 -5.90
CA HIS A 567 4.88 -11.96 -4.59
C HIS A 567 6.20 -12.24 -3.87
N PHE A 568 7.31 -12.47 -4.58
CA PHE A 568 8.62 -12.58 -3.94
C PHE A 568 9.00 -11.25 -3.26
N GLY A 569 8.84 -10.12 -3.96
CA GLY A 569 9.06 -8.79 -3.39
C GLY A 569 8.16 -8.50 -2.19
N LEU A 570 6.89 -8.92 -2.24
CA LEU A 570 5.96 -8.82 -1.11
C LEU A 570 6.46 -9.58 0.12
N HIS A 571 6.94 -10.82 -0.04
CA HIS A 571 7.48 -11.62 1.06
C HIS A 571 8.72 -10.97 1.68
N GLN A 572 9.63 -10.44 0.86
CA GLN A 572 10.83 -9.76 1.34
C GLN A 572 10.45 -8.54 2.20
N MET A 573 9.55 -7.70 1.70
CA MET A 573 9.07 -6.53 2.45
C MET A 573 8.31 -6.93 3.73
N TYR A 574 7.45 -7.94 3.66
CA TYR A 574 6.71 -8.47 4.80
C TYR A 574 7.65 -8.94 5.91
N ASN A 575 8.64 -9.77 5.57
CA ASN A 575 9.58 -10.34 6.52
C ASN A 575 10.40 -9.23 7.20
N GLU A 576 10.90 -8.26 6.43
CA GLU A 576 11.67 -7.14 6.96
C GLU A 576 10.82 -6.25 7.89
N ALA A 577 9.56 -5.98 7.52
CA ALA A 577 8.63 -5.21 8.34
C ALA A 577 8.30 -5.94 9.66
N VAL A 578 7.95 -7.22 9.61
CA VAL A 578 7.64 -8.05 10.80
C VAL A 578 8.86 -8.14 11.72
N GLN A 579 10.06 -8.31 11.18
CA GLN A 579 11.31 -8.33 11.94
C GLN A 579 11.52 -7.02 12.73
N HIS A 580 11.06 -5.90 12.20
CA HIS A 580 11.09 -4.60 12.86
C HIS A 580 9.88 -4.33 13.76
N GLY A 581 8.95 -5.28 13.91
CA GLY A 581 7.82 -5.21 14.84
C GLY A 581 6.55 -4.61 14.24
N VAL A 582 6.47 -4.41 12.93
CA VAL A 582 5.24 -3.96 12.25
C VAL A 582 4.13 -5.01 12.45
N PRO A 583 2.91 -4.64 12.88
CA PRO A 583 1.84 -5.57 13.22
C PRO A 583 1.11 -6.08 11.97
N LEU A 584 1.83 -6.83 11.12
CA LEU A 584 1.24 -7.51 9.97
C LEU A 584 0.71 -8.89 10.39
N ARG A 585 -0.53 -9.21 9.97
CA ARG A 585 -1.13 -10.54 10.09
C ARG A 585 -0.43 -11.54 9.17
N ALA A 586 -0.66 -12.83 9.37
CA ALA A 586 -0.06 -13.87 8.53
C ALA A 586 -0.45 -13.73 7.05
N MET A 587 0.51 -13.93 6.15
CA MET A 587 0.31 -13.81 4.69
C MET A 587 -0.78 -14.75 4.13
N ALA A 588 -1.03 -15.90 4.78
CA ALA A 588 -2.12 -16.81 4.41
C ALA A 588 -3.50 -16.12 4.34
N ARG A 589 -3.69 -15.02 5.08
CA ARG A 589 -4.92 -14.20 4.99
C ARG A 589 -5.15 -13.67 3.57
N LEU A 590 -4.10 -13.34 2.82
CA LEU A 590 -4.23 -12.81 1.46
C LEU A 590 -4.90 -13.79 0.50
N GLN A 591 -4.72 -15.10 0.69
CA GLN A 591 -5.33 -16.12 -0.18
C GLN A 591 -6.86 -16.09 -0.14
N SER A 592 -7.46 -15.55 0.92
CA SER A 592 -8.91 -15.36 1.04
C SER A 592 -9.43 -14.06 0.41
N ILE A 593 -8.53 -13.15 0.03
CA ILE A 593 -8.84 -11.79 -0.43
C ILE A 593 -8.43 -11.61 -1.90
N TYR A 594 -7.27 -12.12 -2.28
CA TYR A 594 -6.66 -11.99 -3.60
C TYR A 594 -6.16 -13.34 -4.12
N PRO A 595 -6.08 -13.55 -5.45
CA PRO A 595 -5.40 -14.70 -6.04
C PRO A 595 -3.89 -14.57 -5.83
N TYR A 596 -3.45 -14.91 -4.62
CA TYR A 596 -2.08 -14.76 -4.16
C TYR A 596 -1.46 -16.12 -3.84
N GLU A 597 -0.28 -16.35 -4.41
CA GLU A 597 0.56 -17.52 -4.15
C GLU A 597 2.02 -17.15 -4.44
N LEU A 598 2.92 -17.45 -3.51
CA LEU A 598 4.35 -17.53 -3.83
C LEU A 598 4.63 -18.95 -4.29
N SER A 599 4.82 -19.13 -5.60
CA SER A 599 5.12 -20.45 -6.14
C SER A 599 6.50 -20.92 -5.68
N ASN A 600 6.63 -22.23 -5.40
CA ASN A 600 7.91 -22.85 -5.05
C ASN A 600 8.99 -22.60 -6.11
N GLU A 601 8.57 -22.46 -7.38
CA GLU A 601 9.46 -22.14 -8.49
C GLU A 601 10.05 -20.74 -8.33
N VAL A 602 9.23 -19.70 -8.13
CA VAL A 602 9.71 -18.32 -7.92
C VAL A 602 10.56 -18.23 -6.65
N GLU A 603 10.12 -18.84 -5.55
CA GLU A 603 10.83 -18.86 -4.27
C GLU A 603 12.24 -19.47 -4.39
N THR A 604 12.44 -20.43 -5.28
CA THR A 604 13.74 -21.07 -5.53
C THR A 604 14.55 -20.35 -6.61
N LEU A 605 13.88 -19.90 -7.68
CA LEU A 605 14.54 -19.38 -8.88
C LEU A 605 15.10 -17.98 -8.66
N VAL A 606 14.40 -17.11 -7.91
CA VAL A 606 14.85 -15.74 -7.65
C VAL A 606 16.16 -15.71 -6.84
N PRO A 607 16.30 -16.41 -5.69
CA PRO A 607 17.58 -16.46 -4.97
C PRO A 607 18.71 -17.04 -5.82
N LYS A 608 18.42 -18.05 -6.64
CA LYS A 608 19.41 -18.64 -7.57
C LYS A 608 19.87 -17.62 -8.62
N ALA A 609 18.94 -16.84 -9.18
CA ALA A 609 19.25 -15.80 -10.15
C ALA A 609 20.05 -14.66 -9.51
N LEU A 610 19.66 -14.18 -8.32
CA LEU A 610 20.41 -13.16 -7.58
C LEU A 610 21.84 -13.60 -7.26
N LYS A 611 22.03 -14.85 -6.81
CA LYS A 611 23.37 -15.40 -6.51
C LYS A 611 24.24 -15.56 -7.76
N ALA A 612 23.65 -15.96 -8.89
CA ALA A 612 24.37 -16.22 -10.13
C ALA A 612 24.54 -14.97 -11.02
N GLY A 613 23.78 -13.91 -10.75
CA GLY A 613 23.80 -12.65 -11.49
C GLY A 613 22.89 -12.62 -12.74
N PRO A 614 22.76 -11.44 -13.35
CA PRO A 614 21.78 -11.15 -14.41
C PRO A 614 22.07 -11.82 -15.76
N THR A 615 23.28 -12.32 -15.98
CA THR A 615 23.66 -13.07 -17.18
C THR A 615 23.44 -14.58 -17.04
N SER A 616 22.95 -15.03 -15.87
CA SER A 616 22.76 -16.45 -15.59
C SER A 616 21.55 -17.05 -16.30
N GLN A 617 21.58 -18.37 -16.52
CA GLN A 617 20.44 -19.11 -17.04
C GLN A 617 19.20 -19.02 -16.12
N ALA A 618 19.41 -18.86 -14.80
CA ALA A 618 18.31 -18.66 -13.86
C ALA A 618 17.60 -17.32 -14.10
N TRP A 619 18.36 -16.24 -14.34
CA TRP A 619 17.80 -14.95 -14.70
C TRP A 619 17.12 -14.98 -16.07
N GLN A 620 17.69 -15.68 -17.06
CA GLN A 620 17.05 -15.85 -18.36
C GLN A 620 15.69 -16.56 -18.25
N LYS A 621 15.56 -17.58 -17.40
CA LYS A 621 14.27 -18.23 -17.13
C LYS A 621 13.25 -17.30 -16.49
N LEU A 622 13.68 -16.47 -15.53
CA LEU A 622 12.82 -15.40 -14.99
C LEU A 622 12.40 -14.45 -16.11
N TYR A 623 13.35 -14.06 -16.96
CA TYR A 623 13.07 -13.19 -18.09
C TYR A 623 12.02 -13.78 -19.01
N GLU A 624 12.12 -15.06 -19.37
CA GLU A 624 11.22 -15.75 -20.29
C GLU A 624 9.78 -15.85 -19.77
N HIS A 625 9.61 -16.20 -18.49
CA HIS A 625 8.31 -16.61 -17.93
C HIS A 625 7.65 -15.61 -16.97
N TYR A 626 8.43 -14.72 -16.35
CA TYR A 626 7.97 -13.91 -15.23
C TYR A 626 8.21 -12.41 -15.40
N ILE A 627 9.30 -12.00 -16.05
CA ILE A 627 9.64 -10.58 -16.21
C ILE A 627 8.84 -9.97 -17.37
N HIS A 628 8.10 -8.92 -17.05
CA HIS A 628 7.35 -8.16 -18.03
C HIS A 628 8.27 -7.25 -18.85
N ILE A 629 7.83 -6.90 -20.07
CA ILE A 629 8.50 -5.86 -20.86
C ILE A 629 7.75 -4.56 -20.66
N SER A 630 8.36 -3.65 -19.91
CA SER A 630 7.74 -2.38 -19.52
C SER A 630 7.67 -1.35 -20.66
N SER A 631 8.58 -1.43 -21.64
CA SER A 631 8.65 -0.55 -22.82
C SER A 631 7.71 -1.02 -23.95
N ARG A 632 6.72 -0.22 -24.35
CA ARG A 632 5.83 -0.53 -25.49
C ARG A 632 6.44 -0.04 -26.81
N PHE A 633 6.77 -0.94 -27.73
CA PHE A 633 7.38 -0.64 -29.03
C PHE A 633 6.35 -0.21 -30.11
N THR A 634 5.51 0.78 -29.81
CA THR A 634 4.62 1.34 -30.84
C THR A 634 5.31 2.46 -31.60
N GLY A 635 5.56 2.22 -32.89
CA GLY A 635 6.25 3.16 -33.78
C GLY A 635 5.56 4.53 -33.95
N PHE A 636 6.34 5.51 -34.44
CA PHE A 636 6.09 6.96 -34.48
C PHE A 636 5.93 7.62 -33.10
N THR A 637 5.22 7.01 -32.17
CA THR A 637 5.13 7.45 -30.76
C THR A 637 6.44 7.27 -30.00
N ASP A 638 7.25 6.25 -30.30
CA ASP A 638 8.56 6.05 -29.67
C ASP A 638 9.50 7.27 -29.83
N LYS A 639 9.55 7.88 -31.02
CA LYS A 639 10.37 9.09 -31.26
C LYS A 639 9.78 10.38 -30.66
N LEU A 640 8.47 10.43 -30.47
CA LEU A 640 7.77 11.58 -29.89
C LEU A 640 7.70 11.50 -28.36
N ALA A 641 7.73 10.30 -27.78
CA ALA A 641 7.65 10.06 -26.35
C ALA A 641 9.02 10.01 -25.65
N HIS A 642 10.10 9.67 -26.37
CA HIS A 642 11.44 9.50 -25.82
C HIS A 642 12.44 10.63 -26.15
N GLY A 643 12.05 11.62 -26.97
CA GLY A 643 12.94 12.75 -27.32
C GLY A 643 14.28 12.33 -27.94
N GLU A 644 15.23 13.26 -28.06
CA GLU A 644 16.65 12.88 -28.19
C GLU A 644 17.15 12.54 -26.79
N GLU A 645 17.68 11.32 -26.60
CA GLU A 645 18.32 10.89 -25.35
C GLU A 645 19.47 11.85 -24.99
N THR A 646 19.23 12.76 -24.04
CA THR A 646 20.34 13.44 -23.37
C THR A 646 21.01 12.43 -22.45
N LYS A 647 22.35 12.37 -22.45
CA LYS A 647 23.08 11.43 -21.59
C LYS A 647 22.67 11.59 -20.12
N ALA A 648 22.06 10.55 -19.55
CA ALA A 648 21.75 10.48 -18.12
C ALA A 648 23.02 10.75 -17.30
N LYS A 649 22.90 11.61 -16.28
CA LYS A 649 24.06 12.02 -15.45
C LYS A 649 24.57 10.86 -14.59
N TYR A 650 23.65 10.06 -14.07
CA TYR A 650 23.95 8.85 -13.32
C TYR A 650 22.99 7.74 -13.75
N VAL A 651 23.50 6.52 -13.78
CA VAL A 651 22.75 5.32 -14.14
C VAL A 651 22.88 4.27 -13.06
N THR A 652 21.87 3.41 -12.97
CA THR A 652 21.88 2.18 -12.17
C THR A 652 23.05 1.27 -12.53
N GLU A 653 23.35 0.30 -11.66
CA GLU A 653 24.51 -0.60 -11.80
C GLU A 653 24.54 -1.39 -13.13
N ASN A 654 23.38 -1.63 -13.74
CA ASN A 654 23.27 -2.29 -15.03
C ASN A 654 23.45 -1.35 -16.25
N GLY A 655 23.55 -0.03 -16.02
CA GLY A 655 23.70 0.99 -17.04
C GLY A 655 22.44 1.30 -17.87
N GLN A 656 21.26 0.80 -17.47
CA GLN A 656 20.04 0.85 -18.29
C GLN A 656 19.03 1.91 -17.85
N ARG A 657 19.11 2.38 -16.60
CA ARG A 657 18.10 3.25 -16.00
C ARG A 657 18.74 4.43 -15.30
N GLU A 658 18.22 5.63 -15.53
CA GLU A 658 18.65 6.81 -14.80
C GLU A 658 18.40 6.64 -13.29
N MET A 659 19.32 7.17 -12.48
CA MET A 659 19.28 7.06 -11.02
C MET A 659 19.60 8.39 -10.34
N PHE A 660 18.84 8.70 -9.29
CA PHE A 660 19.08 9.82 -8.37
C PHE A 660 19.52 9.29 -7.01
N TYR A 661 20.60 9.86 -6.48
CA TYR A 661 21.14 9.50 -5.18
C TYR A 661 20.42 10.25 -4.04
N ASN A 662 20.37 9.61 -2.89
CA ASN A 662 19.98 10.22 -1.63
C ASN A 662 21.03 11.26 -1.18
N ASN A 663 20.61 12.51 -1.06
CA ASN A 663 21.45 13.64 -0.68
C ASN A 663 21.07 14.19 0.72
N ALA A 664 20.73 13.27 1.63
CA ALA A 664 20.32 13.64 2.98
C ALA A 664 21.52 14.15 3.80
N LYS A 665 21.38 15.32 4.44
CA LYS A 665 22.36 15.78 5.42
C LYS A 665 22.28 14.90 6.67
N ALA A 666 23.42 14.42 7.13
CA ALA A 666 23.52 13.80 8.46
C ALA A 666 23.25 14.86 9.53
N LEU A 667 22.31 14.60 10.44
CA LEU A 667 22.04 15.47 11.57
C LEU A 667 22.86 15.02 12.79
N PRO A 668 23.52 15.94 13.51
CA PRO A 668 24.21 15.60 14.74
C PRO A 668 23.19 15.33 15.86
N GLN A 669 23.39 14.21 16.57
CA GLN A 669 22.80 13.88 17.88
C GLN A 669 21.26 13.98 18.01
N VAL A 670 20.55 13.12 17.28
CA VAL A 670 19.18 12.72 17.69
C VAL A 670 19.31 11.47 18.55
N GLN A 671 18.65 11.41 19.72
CA GLN A 671 18.51 10.15 20.46
C GLN A 671 17.88 9.11 19.53
N VAL A 672 18.68 8.13 19.11
CA VAL A 672 18.25 7.14 18.13
C VAL A 672 17.37 6.13 18.84
N TRP A 673 16.17 5.95 18.31
CA TRP A 673 15.28 4.86 18.72
C TRP A 673 15.95 3.51 18.43
N LYS A 674 15.98 2.64 19.44
CA LYS A 674 16.56 1.30 19.33
C LYS A 674 15.46 0.25 19.38
N ALA A 675 15.61 -0.76 18.52
CA ALA A 675 14.82 -1.97 18.54
C ALA A 675 15.46 -2.99 19.49
N TYR A 676 14.73 -3.38 20.53
CA TYR A 676 15.11 -4.43 21.48
C TYR A 676 14.36 -5.72 21.14
N LYS A 677 15.04 -6.86 21.20
CA LYS A 677 14.43 -8.15 20.84
C LYS A 677 13.65 -8.75 22.00
N ASN A 678 12.42 -9.18 21.71
CA ASN A 678 11.60 -10.03 22.57
C ASN A 678 11.09 -11.19 21.72
N GLY A 679 11.76 -12.34 21.82
CA GLY A 679 11.58 -13.45 20.87
C GLY A 679 11.83 -12.98 19.43
N ASN A 680 10.85 -13.20 18.55
CA ASN A 680 10.91 -12.79 17.15
C ASN A 680 10.44 -11.35 16.89
N LYS A 681 9.92 -10.65 17.91
CA LYS A 681 9.40 -9.29 17.80
C LYS A 681 10.45 -8.27 18.23
N SER A 682 10.40 -7.08 17.62
CA SER A 682 11.19 -5.93 18.03
C SER A 682 10.33 -4.91 18.77
N ILE A 683 10.80 -4.45 19.93
CA ILE A 683 10.16 -3.44 20.77
C ILE A 683 11.01 -2.16 20.72
N TRP A 684 10.37 -1.03 20.44
CA TRP A 684 11.08 0.23 20.22
C TRP A 684 11.11 1.10 21.48
N ARG A 685 12.31 1.52 21.87
CA ARG A 685 12.57 2.43 22.99
C ARG A 685 13.64 3.47 22.63
N LYS A 686 13.59 4.66 23.24
CA LYS A 686 14.75 5.58 23.24
C LYS A 686 15.91 4.89 23.98
N GLY A 687 17.11 4.94 23.39
CA GLY A 687 18.26 4.15 23.84
C GLY A 687 19.42 4.95 24.37
#